data_AF-A0A8T3UHQ1-F1
#
_entry.id   AF-A0A8T3UHQ1-F1
#
_cell.length_a   1.000
_cell.length_b   1.000
_cell.length_c   1.000
_cell.angle_alpha   90.00
_cell.angle_beta   90.00
_cell.angle_gamma   90.00
#
_symmetry.space_group_name_H-M   'P 1'
#
loop_
_entity.id
_entity.type
_entity.pdbx_description
1 polymer ?
#
loop_
_entity_poly.entity_id
_entity_poly.type
_entity_poly.pdbx_seq_one_letter_code
_entity_poly.pdbx_strand_id
1 'polypeptide(L)'
;MDEIEERLRNLSDEEKIKRIQNETNYYYIRILIESLKSDELKLKMIEEIHEEDRGKIIATIKSDDLKLNYIIHNREDHYNNFIIAKSIKLDNLKVKLLGLFNEFDKVNIIVTMKSDDMKIDAMKRYLTYFSQREVVESISSIEKKIEAVEFLKFPTDQEEVLKNLKIETDDQRLRLINILHDERLATVLIEGIENIKRKITAIESIKDETYKKRAILTLDEKYRLNCLSKIKSPFIQDAIIRSIRDENEKIEYIHNSNNEELTCKVILTLESDEQRLKQLRESNLTNETNISTIIATLNDDEIKLKQLEKTEDILNATIIQMSLSNREKIKEIFKRPSQKYSKIGLDENMTIGMEIESEGVMSRPIIRIKKLLKRREGEEEIGWETKSDASLKRGVEVVSPILTDNEEDIEDLYIICSMLQRCGNETNERCGGHIHIGANYLKSKEAFINLFEIWGNAEEVICKMSNAKNIVPRFSLQEYARPISPRINKAIEKGSINLENEEDLDSFIEKVQKAQGSRYCGLNLWNINNGKDTIEFRISNGTIDPDTWIENARLYGRIVEIAEKLAEIEKNPIKSNEEKRLLSLKEYLKKDISENDKMEVLLNLLFSKEERQLYRERYISTIENLKEIEEDYNPFSDISFSKVDFKKKKENTEKLKNKEQEEIQKGQTDNTIDIEDR
;
A
#
# COMPACT_ATOMS: atom_id res chain seq x y z
N MET A 1 15.05 69.67 9.95
CA MET A 1 16.20 68.81 10.31
C MET A 1 17.15 68.72 9.12
N ASP A 2 16.61 68.52 7.93
CA ASP A 2 17.33 68.39 6.66
C ASP A 2 18.25 69.58 6.29
N GLU A 3 17.83 70.82 6.54
CA GLU A 3 18.65 72.01 6.20
C GLU A 3 19.93 72.15 7.07
N ILE A 4 19.87 71.69 8.33
CA ILE A 4 21.04 71.71 9.23
C ILE A 4 21.99 70.57 8.86
N GLU A 5 21.46 69.39 8.57
CA GLU A 5 22.24 68.24 8.12
C GLU A 5 23.01 68.55 6.83
N GLU A 6 22.35 69.16 5.84
CA GLU A 6 22.97 69.55 4.58
C GLU A 6 24.12 70.55 4.79
N ARG A 7 23.94 71.54 5.68
CA ARG A 7 25.00 72.48 6.05
C ARG A 7 26.19 71.77 6.71
N LEU A 8 25.95 70.83 7.62
CA LEU A 8 27.02 70.08 8.30
C LEU A 8 27.81 69.19 7.33
N ARG A 9 27.12 68.52 6.38
CA ARG A 9 27.78 67.66 5.37
C ARG A 9 28.69 68.46 4.41
N ASN A 10 28.37 69.73 4.16
CA ASN A 10 29.10 70.60 3.24
C ASN A 10 30.33 71.31 3.84
N LEU A 11 30.56 71.21 5.16
CA LEU A 11 31.77 71.75 5.81
C LEU A 11 33.06 71.08 5.30
N SER A 12 34.18 71.81 5.35
CA SER A 12 35.51 71.22 5.13
C SER A 12 35.88 70.25 6.27
N ASP A 13 36.80 69.31 6.03
CA ASP A 13 37.21 68.34 7.05
C ASP A 13 37.80 69.04 8.30
N GLU A 14 38.51 70.16 8.12
CA GLU A 14 39.03 70.96 9.24
C GLU A 14 37.91 71.61 10.07
N GLU A 15 36.90 72.17 9.41
CA GLU A 15 35.73 72.75 10.08
C GLU A 15 34.91 71.69 10.79
N LYS A 16 34.76 70.50 10.18
CA LYS A 16 34.09 69.35 10.79
C LYS A 16 34.77 68.93 12.08
N ILE A 17 36.11 68.79 12.07
CA ILE A 17 36.89 68.42 13.27
C ILE A 17 36.76 69.46 14.38
N LYS A 18 36.89 70.76 14.06
CA LYS A 18 36.71 71.84 15.05
C LYS A 18 35.30 71.84 15.63
N ARG A 19 34.29 71.53 14.81
CA ARG A 19 32.90 71.46 15.25
C ARG A 19 32.66 70.26 16.17
N ILE A 20 33.20 69.08 15.83
CA ILE A 20 33.08 67.85 16.64
C ILE A 20 33.55 68.11 18.08
N GLN A 21 34.68 68.82 18.27
CA GLN A 21 35.24 69.13 19.60
C GLN A 21 34.30 69.93 20.52
N ASN A 22 33.30 70.62 19.97
CA ASN A 22 32.39 71.50 20.71
C ASN A 22 30.91 71.12 20.52
N GLU A 23 30.63 70.02 19.82
CA GLU A 23 29.27 69.56 19.54
C GLU A 23 28.84 68.55 20.61
N THR A 24 27.65 68.74 21.18
CA THR A 24 27.10 67.84 22.21
C THR A 24 25.98 66.97 21.66
N ASN A 25 25.45 67.30 20.47
CA ASN A 25 24.42 66.49 19.83
C ASN A 25 25.05 65.31 19.09
N TYR A 26 24.89 64.11 19.66
CA TYR A 26 25.43 62.87 19.09
C TYR A 26 25.04 62.64 17.61
N TYR A 27 23.80 62.96 17.23
CA TYR A 27 23.36 62.80 15.84
C TYR A 27 24.16 63.70 14.88
N TYR A 28 24.51 64.92 15.29
CA TYR A 28 25.35 65.83 14.51
C TYR A 28 26.82 65.40 14.51
N ILE A 29 27.35 64.91 15.63
CA ILE A 29 28.70 64.32 15.70
C ILE A 29 28.82 63.18 14.68
N ARG A 30 27.81 62.29 14.63
CA ARG A 30 27.77 61.18 13.68
C ARG A 30 27.76 61.65 12.23
N ILE A 31 26.93 62.62 11.87
CA ILE A 31 26.88 63.20 10.51
C ILE A 31 28.22 63.83 10.13
N LEU A 32 28.83 64.58 11.05
CA LEU A 32 30.11 65.25 10.82
C LEU A 32 31.21 64.23 10.53
N ILE A 33 31.32 63.16 11.33
CA ILE A 33 32.33 62.10 11.13
C ILE A 33 32.04 61.28 9.87
N GLU A 34 30.78 60.89 9.62
CA GLU A 34 30.39 60.14 8.42
C GLU A 34 30.74 60.90 7.13
N SER A 35 30.61 62.23 7.14
CA SER A 35 30.82 63.11 6.00
C SER A 35 32.26 63.60 5.81
N LEU A 36 33.22 63.18 6.66
CA LEU A 36 34.65 63.45 6.42
C LEU A 36 35.09 62.85 5.09
N LYS A 37 35.93 63.57 4.33
CA LYS A 37 36.45 63.09 3.04
C LYS A 37 37.62 62.11 3.23
N SER A 38 38.43 62.31 4.26
CA SER A 38 39.57 61.43 4.58
C SER A 38 39.17 60.23 5.44
N ASP A 39 39.47 59.03 4.94
CA ASP A 39 39.30 57.78 5.68
C ASP A 39 40.15 57.72 6.96
N GLU A 40 41.36 58.28 6.93
CA GLU A 40 42.24 58.35 8.11
C GLU A 40 41.67 59.28 9.20
N LEU A 41 41.02 60.38 8.80
CA LEU A 41 40.37 61.28 9.74
C LEU A 41 39.14 60.62 10.37
N LYS A 42 38.37 59.84 9.59
CA LYS A 42 37.26 59.03 10.14
C LYS A 42 37.74 58.05 11.21
N LEU A 43 38.86 57.38 10.98
CA LEU A 43 39.46 56.46 11.96
C LEU A 43 39.92 57.19 13.22
N LYS A 44 40.60 58.33 13.07
CA LYS A 44 41.09 59.10 14.23
C LYS A 44 39.95 59.58 15.12
N MET A 45 38.79 59.87 14.56
CA MET A 45 37.62 60.38 15.28
C MET A 45 36.65 59.26 15.73
N ILE A 46 36.98 57.98 15.55
CA ILE A 46 36.04 56.88 15.82
C ILE A 46 35.66 56.75 17.30
N GLU A 47 36.54 57.16 18.21
CA GLU A 47 36.30 57.11 19.66
C GLU A 47 35.21 58.10 20.11
N GLU A 48 34.93 59.13 19.32
CA GLU A 48 33.83 60.09 19.54
C GLU A 48 32.45 59.50 19.17
N ILE A 49 32.41 58.29 18.59
CA ILE A 49 31.20 57.56 18.22
C ILE A 49 30.91 56.49 19.28
N HIS A 50 29.65 56.44 19.75
CA HIS A 50 29.16 55.35 20.61
C HIS A 50 29.50 53.98 20.01
N GLU A 51 29.96 53.06 20.86
CA GLU A 51 30.46 51.75 20.46
C GLU A 51 29.53 51.01 19.49
N GLU A 52 28.21 51.03 19.74
CA GLU A 52 27.18 50.38 18.92
C GLU A 52 27.06 50.91 17.47
N ASP A 53 27.55 52.12 17.19
CA ASP A 53 27.46 52.80 15.89
C ASP A 53 28.81 52.86 15.16
N ARG A 54 29.91 52.46 15.79
CA ARG A 54 31.26 52.51 15.21
C ARG A 54 31.35 51.71 13.90
N GLY A 55 30.76 50.52 13.86
CA GLY A 55 30.76 49.67 12.67
C GLY A 55 30.10 50.34 11.46
N LYS A 56 29.04 51.14 11.69
CA LYS A 56 28.36 51.89 10.62
C LYS A 56 29.25 52.98 10.04
N ILE A 57 30.00 53.69 10.89
CA ILE A 57 30.97 54.72 10.45
C ILE A 57 32.13 54.08 9.69
N ILE A 58 32.73 53.02 10.24
CA ILE A 58 33.84 52.31 9.59
C ILE A 58 33.40 51.69 8.26
N ALA A 59 32.15 51.23 8.13
CA ALA A 59 31.62 50.73 6.87
C ALA A 59 31.63 51.80 5.75
N THR A 60 31.60 53.10 6.08
CA THR A 60 31.67 54.21 5.11
C THR A 60 33.08 54.53 4.61
N ILE A 61 34.12 53.96 5.22
CA ILE A 61 35.52 54.11 4.76
C ILE A 61 35.67 53.54 3.34
N LYS A 62 36.46 54.18 2.49
CA LYS A 62 36.69 53.71 1.11
C LYS A 62 37.78 52.64 1.02
N SER A 63 38.82 52.75 1.85
CA SER A 63 39.94 51.81 1.90
C SER A 63 39.57 50.51 2.62
N ASP A 64 39.56 49.40 1.88
CA ASP A 64 39.32 48.08 2.47
C ASP A 64 40.46 47.61 3.40
N ASP A 65 41.70 48.04 3.16
CA ASP A 65 42.84 47.72 4.02
C ASP A 65 42.71 48.38 5.40
N LEU A 66 42.17 49.61 5.45
CA LEU A 66 41.89 50.30 6.71
C LEU A 66 40.76 49.60 7.49
N LYS A 67 39.71 49.14 6.79
CA LYS A 67 38.64 48.33 7.40
C LYS A 67 39.16 47.02 7.96
N LEU A 68 40.00 46.31 7.19
CA LEU A 68 40.63 45.06 7.61
C LEU A 68 41.50 45.27 8.85
N ASN A 69 42.35 46.29 8.85
CA ASN A 69 43.20 46.62 9.99
C ASN A 69 42.34 46.91 11.23
N TYR A 70 41.24 47.65 11.09
CA TYR A 70 40.33 47.91 12.21
C TYR A 70 39.76 46.61 12.80
N ILE A 71 39.28 45.68 11.97
CA ILE A 71 38.74 44.38 12.43
C ILE A 71 39.82 43.56 13.16
N ILE A 72 41.05 43.51 12.62
CA ILE A 72 42.15 42.73 13.20
C ILE A 72 42.53 43.24 14.59
N HIS A 73 42.45 44.56 14.83
CA HIS A 73 42.76 45.18 16.13
C HIS A 73 41.59 45.13 17.12
N ASN A 74 40.35 44.90 16.66
CA ASN A 74 39.14 44.93 17.49
C ASN A 74 38.36 43.60 17.43
N ARG A 75 39.05 42.45 17.51
CA ARG A 75 38.45 41.12 17.22
C ARG A 75 37.27 40.74 18.12
N GLU A 76 37.18 41.29 19.32
CA GLU A 76 36.15 40.97 20.32
C GLU A 76 34.78 41.60 19.97
N ASP A 77 34.76 42.66 19.15
CA ASP A 77 33.54 43.36 18.75
C ASP A 77 32.88 42.68 17.53
N HIS A 78 32.21 41.55 17.78
CA HIS A 78 31.61 40.74 16.72
C HIS A 78 30.55 41.49 15.89
N TYR A 79 29.71 42.32 16.53
CA TYR A 79 28.62 43.02 15.86
C TYR A 79 29.13 44.07 14.88
N ASN A 80 30.03 44.95 15.31
CA ASN A 80 30.57 45.97 14.40
C ASN A 80 31.48 45.35 13.35
N ASN A 81 32.28 44.33 13.70
CA ASN A 81 33.13 43.66 12.74
C ASN A 81 32.34 42.99 11.61
N PHE A 82 31.16 42.43 11.91
CA PHE A 82 30.27 41.86 10.90
C PHE A 82 29.77 42.93 9.91
N ILE A 83 29.32 44.07 10.42
CA ILE A 83 28.89 45.21 9.58
C ILE A 83 30.02 45.68 8.68
N ILE A 84 31.23 45.83 9.24
CA ILE A 84 32.42 46.27 8.51
C ILE A 84 32.80 45.24 7.44
N ALA A 85 32.82 43.95 7.78
CA ALA A 85 33.21 42.88 6.86
C ALA A 85 32.26 42.79 5.65
N LYS A 86 30.95 42.99 5.83
CA LYS A 86 29.99 43.08 4.70
C LYS A 86 30.28 44.27 3.79
N SER A 87 30.76 45.38 4.33
CA SER A 87 31.04 46.62 3.59
C SER A 87 32.33 46.60 2.75
N ILE A 88 33.21 45.63 2.95
CA ILE A 88 34.45 45.49 2.18
C ILE A 88 34.11 45.23 0.71
N LYS A 89 34.86 45.82 -0.23
CA LYS A 89 34.63 45.64 -1.68
C LYS A 89 35.44 44.51 -2.28
N LEU A 90 36.64 44.27 -1.76
CA LEU A 90 37.56 43.25 -2.22
C LEU A 90 37.22 41.87 -1.62
N ASP A 91 36.79 40.94 -2.48
CA ASP A 91 36.37 39.60 -2.07
C ASP A 91 37.48 38.79 -1.39
N ASN A 92 38.74 38.96 -1.81
CA ASN A 92 39.90 38.30 -1.18
C ASN A 92 40.11 38.72 0.28
N LEU A 93 39.77 39.96 0.63
CA LEU A 93 39.83 40.44 2.00
C LEU A 93 38.66 39.89 2.82
N LYS A 94 37.45 39.80 2.23
CA LYS A 94 36.32 39.10 2.86
C LYS A 94 36.65 37.65 3.19
N VAL A 95 37.25 36.90 2.27
CA VAL A 95 37.63 35.49 2.50
C VAL A 95 38.61 35.35 3.68
N LYS A 96 39.62 36.24 3.78
CA LYS A 96 40.59 36.23 4.89
C LYS A 96 39.92 36.42 6.26
N LEU A 97 38.80 37.12 6.30
CA LEU A 97 38.09 37.45 7.53
C LEU A 97 37.12 36.35 8.00
N LEU A 98 36.69 35.42 7.12
CA LEU A 98 35.65 34.44 7.43
C LEU A 98 35.95 33.59 8.68
N GLY A 99 37.23 33.32 8.97
CA GLY A 99 37.65 32.56 10.15
C GLY A 99 37.31 33.22 11.49
N LEU A 100 36.95 34.51 11.50
CA LEU A 100 36.62 35.28 12.71
C LEU A 100 35.13 35.26 13.07
N PHE A 101 34.29 34.70 12.20
CA PHE A 101 32.83 34.81 12.31
C PHE A 101 32.16 33.46 12.61
N ASN A 102 30.99 33.51 13.25
CA ASN A 102 30.11 32.35 13.36
C ASN A 102 29.53 31.96 11.98
N GLU A 103 28.83 30.84 11.91
CA GLU A 103 28.34 30.31 10.64
C GLU A 103 27.30 31.20 9.95
N PHE A 104 26.36 31.77 10.72
CA PHE A 104 25.34 32.68 10.20
C PHE A 104 25.96 33.94 9.56
N ASP A 105 26.95 34.53 10.24
CA ASP A 105 27.64 35.72 9.78
C ASP A 105 28.50 35.41 8.54
N LYS A 106 29.15 34.24 8.49
CA LYS A 106 29.91 33.79 7.32
C LYS A 106 29.04 33.74 6.07
N VAL A 107 27.85 33.14 6.14
CA VAL A 107 26.90 33.09 5.01
C VAL A 107 26.60 34.52 4.54
N ASN A 108 26.20 35.38 5.47
CA ASN A 108 25.82 36.77 5.19
C ASN A 108 26.97 37.64 4.65
N ILE A 109 28.22 37.29 4.92
CA ILE A 109 29.40 37.93 4.30
C ILE A 109 29.63 37.35 2.90
N ILE A 110 29.60 36.03 2.73
CA ILE A 110 29.87 35.35 1.45
C ILE A 110 28.86 35.79 0.37
N VAL A 111 27.56 35.90 0.69
CA VAL A 111 26.54 36.31 -0.28
C VAL A 111 26.80 37.70 -0.88
N THR A 112 27.52 38.57 -0.17
CA THR A 112 27.86 39.93 -0.62
C THR A 112 29.11 40.01 -1.51
N MET A 113 29.80 38.89 -1.72
CA MET A 113 30.95 38.83 -2.64
C MET A 113 30.49 39.00 -4.10
N LYS A 114 31.37 39.48 -4.97
CA LYS A 114 31.08 39.65 -6.41
C LYS A 114 31.51 38.45 -7.24
N SER A 115 32.61 37.79 -6.88
CA SER A 115 33.14 36.63 -7.58
C SER A 115 32.41 35.36 -7.15
N ASP A 116 31.68 34.74 -8.09
CA ASP A 116 31.02 33.47 -7.86
C ASP A 116 32.01 32.33 -7.53
N ASP A 117 33.20 32.33 -8.14
CA ASP A 117 34.26 31.36 -7.80
C ASP A 117 34.71 31.49 -6.34
N MET A 118 34.87 32.72 -5.86
CA MET A 118 35.23 32.95 -4.46
C MET A 118 34.09 32.62 -3.50
N LYS A 119 32.83 32.84 -3.90
CA LYS A 119 31.67 32.38 -3.13
C LYS A 119 31.70 30.86 -2.96
N ILE A 120 31.91 30.12 -4.05
CA ILE A 120 31.93 28.65 -4.05
C ILE A 120 33.10 28.12 -3.21
N ASP A 121 34.31 28.67 -3.39
CA ASP A 121 35.48 28.25 -2.61
C ASP A 121 35.30 28.54 -1.11
N ALA A 122 34.81 29.74 -0.78
CA ALA A 122 34.53 30.12 0.60
C ALA A 122 33.45 29.24 1.24
N MET A 123 32.37 28.96 0.50
CA MET A 123 31.28 28.07 0.94
C MET A 123 31.83 26.68 1.28
N LYS A 124 32.61 26.08 0.38
CA LYS A 124 33.21 24.75 0.57
C LYS A 124 34.13 24.70 1.79
N ARG A 125 34.91 25.76 2.01
CA ARG A 125 35.96 25.79 3.02
C ARG A 125 35.46 26.15 4.42
N TYR A 126 34.48 27.05 4.53
CA TYR A 126 34.12 27.69 5.80
C TYR A 126 32.72 27.39 6.33
N LEU A 127 31.84 26.79 5.52
CA LEU A 127 30.45 26.49 5.91
C LEU A 127 30.22 24.99 6.08
N THR A 128 29.33 24.64 7.02
CA THR A 128 28.79 23.27 7.06
C THR A 128 27.73 23.12 5.98
N TYR A 129 27.41 21.87 5.63
CA TYR A 129 26.45 21.57 4.57
C TYR A 129 25.03 22.09 4.85
N PHE A 130 24.67 22.41 6.10
CA PHE A 130 23.36 22.99 6.44
C PHE A 130 23.20 24.46 6.02
N SER A 131 24.30 25.16 5.78
CA SER A 131 24.30 26.63 5.57
C SER A 131 24.66 27.04 4.15
N GLN A 132 24.75 26.09 3.21
CA GLN A 132 25.27 26.34 1.86
C GLN A 132 24.20 26.88 0.90
N ARG A 133 22.92 26.56 1.11
CA ARG A 133 21.81 26.90 0.20
C ARG A 133 21.77 28.38 -0.17
N GLU A 134 21.78 29.28 0.83
CA GLU A 134 21.68 30.73 0.60
C GLU A 134 22.85 31.27 -0.23
N VAL A 135 24.05 30.71 -0.05
CA VAL A 135 25.21 31.07 -0.86
C VAL A 135 24.99 30.64 -2.30
N VAL A 136 24.55 29.40 -2.53
CA VAL A 136 24.25 28.87 -3.88
C VAL A 136 23.18 29.72 -4.57
N GLU A 137 22.11 30.10 -3.88
CA GLU A 137 21.05 30.97 -4.42
C GLU A 137 21.60 32.34 -4.84
N SER A 138 22.58 32.88 -4.10
CA SER A 138 23.20 34.18 -4.37
C SER A 138 24.18 34.22 -5.54
N ILE A 139 24.54 33.06 -6.11
CA ILE A 139 25.45 32.98 -7.27
C ILE A 139 24.80 33.64 -8.48
N SER A 140 25.54 34.48 -9.20
CA SER A 140 24.98 35.25 -10.33
C SER A 140 25.02 34.48 -11.65
N SER A 141 26.10 33.76 -11.91
CA SER A 141 26.27 32.93 -13.10
C SER A 141 25.47 31.63 -13.00
N ILE A 142 24.64 31.35 -14.01
CA ILE A 142 23.84 30.11 -14.10
C ILE A 142 24.76 28.89 -14.11
N GLU A 143 25.84 28.92 -14.89
CA GLU A 143 26.77 27.78 -15.01
C GLU A 143 27.46 27.48 -13.68
N LYS A 144 27.84 28.52 -12.93
CA LYS A 144 28.43 28.37 -11.60
C LYS A 144 27.41 27.92 -10.56
N LYS A 145 26.15 28.34 -10.69
CA LYS A 145 25.06 27.90 -9.82
C LYS A 145 24.80 26.40 -10.02
N ILE A 146 24.79 25.92 -11.28
CA ILE A 146 24.66 24.50 -11.61
C ILE A 146 25.81 23.69 -11.00
N GLU A 147 27.06 24.16 -11.15
CA GLU A 147 28.23 23.53 -10.49
C GLU A 147 28.05 23.47 -8.97
N ALA A 148 27.53 24.55 -8.37
CA ALA A 148 27.40 24.66 -6.93
C ALA A 148 26.29 23.78 -6.32
N VAL A 149 25.29 23.36 -7.10
CA VAL A 149 24.22 22.46 -6.65
C VAL A 149 24.77 21.12 -6.17
N GLU A 150 25.89 20.64 -6.73
CA GLU A 150 26.54 19.38 -6.32
C GLU A 150 26.93 19.36 -4.84
N PHE A 151 27.21 20.52 -4.25
CA PHE A 151 27.64 20.60 -2.85
C PHE A 151 26.47 20.57 -1.86
N LEU A 152 25.24 20.78 -2.32
CA LEU A 152 24.06 20.72 -1.47
C LEU A 152 23.74 19.27 -1.12
N LYS A 153 23.90 18.93 0.16
CA LYS A 153 23.72 17.56 0.66
C LYS A 153 22.26 17.13 0.76
N PHE A 154 21.34 18.07 0.88
CA PHE A 154 19.92 17.81 1.11
C PHE A 154 19.10 17.97 -0.17
N PRO A 155 18.29 16.96 -0.55
CA PRO A 155 17.41 17.06 -1.72
C PRO A 155 16.45 18.25 -1.66
N THR A 156 16.00 18.64 -0.45
CA THR A 156 15.13 19.81 -0.25
C THR A 156 15.80 21.12 -0.63
N ASP A 157 17.10 21.26 -0.35
CA ASP A 157 17.86 22.45 -0.71
C ASP A 157 18.13 22.49 -2.20
N GLN A 158 18.47 21.34 -2.80
CA GLN A 158 18.62 21.20 -4.25
C GLN A 158 17.32 21.59 -4.96
N GLU A 159 16.17 21.08 -4.50
CA GLU A 159 14.86 21.40 -5.06
C GLU A 159 14.54 22.90 -5.00
N GLU A 160 14.83 23.56 -3.87
CA GLU A 160 14.54 24.99 -3.72
C GLU A 160 15.41 25.86 -4.63
N VAL A 161 16.69 25.51 -4.78
CA VAL A 161 17.58 26.18 -5.75
C VAL A 161 17.08 25.98 -7.17
N LEU A 162 16.66 24.75 -7.52
CA LEU A 162 16.18 24.42 -8.86
C LEU A 162 14.90 25.19 -9.24
N LYS A 163 13.96 25.40 -8.31
CA LYS A 163 12.73 26.18 -8.58
C LYS A 163 13.03 27.60 -9.05
N ASN A 164 14.09 28.20 -8.51
CA ASN A 164 14.49 29.57 -8.79
C ASN A 164 15.53 29.65 -9.93
N LEU A 165 15.98 28.51 -10.45
CA LEU A 165 16.97 28.44 -11.52
C LEU A 165 16.28 28.50 -12.89
N LYS A 166 16.65 29.48 -13.71
CA LYS A 166 16.22 29.56 -15.12
C LYS A 166 17.05 28.59 -15.96
N ILE A 167 16.52 27.39 -16.17
CA ILE A 167 17.15 26.35 -16.99
C ILE A 167 16.60 26.47 -18.42
N GLU A 168 17.46 26.84 -19.36
CA GLU A 168 17.06 27.14 -20.74
C GLU A 168 17.44 26.02 -21.71
N THR A 169 18.53 25.30 -21.44
CA THR A 169 19.10 24.34 -22.40
C THR A 169 19.09 22.89 -21.92
N ASP A 170 19.05 21.97 -22.87
CA ASP A 170 19.20 20.53 -22.59
C ASP A 170 20.55 20.20 -21.93
N ASP A 171 21.63 20.92 -22.27
CA ASP A 171 22.94 20.70 -21.66
C ASP A 171 22.93 21.04 -20.16
N GLN A 172 22.24 22.12 -19.78
CA GLN A 172 22.06 22.48 -18.37
C GLN A 172 21.25 21.42 -17.62
N ARG A 173 20.15 20.94 -18.22
CA ARG A 173 19.33 19.85 -17.65
C ARG A 173 20.15 18.59 -17.43
N LEU A 174 20.89 18.15 -18.45
CA LEU A 174 21.71 16.94 -18.38
C LEU A 174 22.81 17.02 -17.32
N ARG A 175 23.47 18.17 -17.18
CA ARG A 175 24.44 18.38 -16.10
C ARG A 175 23.80 18.26 -14.73
N LEU A 176 22.65 18.92 -14.52
CA LEU A 176 21.91 18.82 -13.26
C LEU A 176 21.46 17.39 -12.97
N ILE A 177 20.93 16.67 -13.96
CA ILE A 177 20.53 15.25 -13.81
C ILE A 177 21.72 14.39 -13.34
N ASN A 178 22.92 14.63 -13.86
CA ASN A 178 24.11 13.87 -13.47
C ASN A 178 24.60 14.20 -12.04
N ILE A 179 24.27 15.38 -11.53
CA ILE A 179 24.67 15.86 -10.21
C ILE A 179 23.66 15.45 -9.14
N LEU A 180 22.37 15.40 -9.48
CA LEU A 180 21.31 15.11 -8.53
C LEU A 180 21.33 13.66 -8.07
N HIS A 181 21.19 13.46 -6.76
CA HIS A 181 21.01 12.14 -6.17
C HIS A 181 19.53 11.73 -6.08
N ASP A 182 18.60 12.69 -6.13
CA ASP A 182 17.16 12.46 -6.07
C ASP A 182 16.60 12.22 -7.49
N GLU A 183 16.25 10.97 -7.79
CA GLU A 183 15.68 10.57 -9.09
C GLU A 183 14.30 11.18 -9.37
N ARG A 184 13.57 11.63 -8.33
CA ARG A 184 12.33 12.40 -8.50
C ARG A 184 12.62 13.74 -9.17
N LEU A 185 13.65 14.46 -8.71
CA LEU A 185 14.05 15.75 -9.28
C LEU A 185 14.64 15.56 -10.68
N ALA A 186 15.45 14.50 -10.87
CA ALA A 186 15.95 14.14 -12.19
C ALA A 186 14.81 13.94 -13.20
N THR A 187 13.72 13.27 -12.78
CA THR A 187 12.53 13.06 -13.64
C THR A 187 11.88 14.37 -14.09
N VAL A 188 11.79 15.37 -13.19
CA VAL A 188 11.24 16.71 -13.53
C VAL A 188 12.13 17.42 -14.54
N LEU A 189 13.45 17.31 -14.41
CA LEU A 189 14.39 17.89 -15.38
C LEU A 189 14.32 17.19 -16.73
N ILE A 190 14.20 15.87 -16.75
CA ILE A 190 14.06 15.07 -17.97
C ILE A 190 12.83 15.47 -18.77
N GLU A 191 11.72 15.76 -18.08
CA GLU A 191 10.48 16.22 -18.73
C GLU A 191 10.70 17.43 -19.64
N GLY A 192 11.53 18.38 -19.20
CA GLY A 192 11.85 19.59 -19.95
C GLY A 192 12.93 19.45 -21.03
N ILE A 193 13.51 18.26 -21.25
CA ILE A 193 14.49 18.06 -22.34
C ILE A 193 13.75 18.07 -23.68
N GLU A 194 14.20 18.92 -24.62
CA GLU A 194 13.55 19.07 -25.92
C GLU A 194 14.04 18.01 -26.94
N ASN A 195 15.34 17.71 -26.93
CA ASN A 195 15.90 16.73 -27.85
C ASN A 195 15.54 15.30 -27.43
N ILE A 196 14.70 14.64 -28.23
CA ILE A 196 14.19 13.30 -27.91
C ILE A 196 15.29 12.26 -27.67
N LYS A 197 16.39 12.28 -28.43
CA LYS A 197 17.49 11.31 -28.26
C LYS A 197 18.15 11.52 -26.89
N ARG A 198 18.42 12.77 -26.53
CA ARG A 198 18.98 13.13 -25.22
C ARG A 198 18.02 12.78 -24.08
N LYS A 199 16.72 13.03 -24.26
CA LYS A 199 15.69 12.70 -23.28
C LYS A 199 15.64 11.20 -23.00
N ILE A 200 15.67 10.37 -24.04
CA ILE A 200 15.72 8.91 -23.91
C ILE A 200 16.98 8.44 -23.19
N THR A 201 18.16 9.00 -23.52
CA THR A 201 19.42 8.67 -22.82
C THR A 201 19.36 9.06 -21.34
N ALA A 202 18.74 10.20 -21.00
CA ALA A 202 18.57 10.61 -19.61
C ALA A 202 17.57 9.72 -18.85
N ILE A 203 16.53 9.21 -19.51
CA ILE A 203 15.60 8.23 -18.92
C ILE A 203 16.33 6.92 -18.56
N GLU A 204 17.28 6.49 -19.39
CA GLU A 204 18.07 5.28 -19.16
C GLU A 204 18.92 5.33 -17.90
N SER A 205 19.38 6.52 -17.50
CA SER A 205 20.24 6.69 -16.31
C SER A 205 19.47 6.57 -14.98
N ILE A 206 18.14 6.67 -15.00
CA ILE A 206 17.29 6.45 -13.81
C ILE A 206 17.39 4.98 -13.39
N LYS A 207 17.62 4.70 -12.11
CA LYS A 207 17.74 3.33 -11.59
C LYS A 207 16.39 2.79 -11.11
N ASP A 208 15.60 3.59 -10.40
CA ASP A 208 14.29 3.20 -9.91
C ASP A 208 13.29 3.10 -11.07
N GLU A 209 12.66 1.94 -11.24
CA GLU A 209 11.77 1.71 -12.37
C GLU A 209 10.46 2.51 -12.27
N THR A 210 10.05 2.92 -11.08
CA THR A 210 8.86 3.76 -10.88
C THR A 210 9.11 5.18 -11.39
N TYR A 211 10.27 5.76 -11.06
CA TYR A 211 10.66 7.06 -11.62
C TYR A 211 10.97 6.97 -13.11
N LYS A 212 11.60 5.88 -13.56
CA LYS A 212 11.83 5.62 -15.00
C LYS A 212 10.51 5.55 -15.77
N LYS A 213 9.51 4.84 -15.24
CA LYS A 213 8.14 4.82 -15.80
C LYS A 213 7.58 6.23 -15.91
N ARG A 214 7.65 7.03 -14.84
CA ARG A 214 7.15 8.42 -14.84
C ARG A 214 7.82 9.24 -15.94
N ALA A 215 9.14 9.13 -16.08
CA ALA A 215 9.88 9.84 -17.11
C ALA A 215 9.51 9.35 -18.53
N ILE A 216 9.36 8.05 -18.75
CA ILE A 216 8.90 7.47 -20.03
C ILE A 216 7.52 8.02 -20.42
N LEU A 217 6.59 8.14 -19.46
CA LEU A 217 5.24 8.64 -19.73
C LEU A 217 5.22 10.11 -20.21
N THR A 218 6.31 10.87 -20.07
CA THR A 218 6.47 12.22 -20.63
C THR A 218 6.85 12.24 -22.12
N LEU A 219 7.17 11.08 -22.71
CA LEU A 219 7.46 10.94 -24.12
C LEU A 219 6.17 10.82 -24.94
N ASP A 220 6.23 11.09 -26.24
CA ASP A 220 5.17 10.70 -27.17
C ASP A 220 5.05 9.18 -27.25
N GLU A 221 3.86 8.68 -27.56
CA GLU A 221 3.51 7.25 -27.51
C GLU A 221 4.48 6.36 -28.30
N LYS A 222 4.88 6.79 -29.49
CA LYS A 222 5.92 6.16 -30.33
C LYS A 222 7.20 5.82 -29.57
N TYR A 223 7.70 6.75 -28.76
CA TYR A 223 8.96 6.59 -28.05
C TYR A 223 8.81 5.82 -26.73
N ARG A 224 7.60 5.80 -26.15
CA ARG A 224 7.30 5.01 -24.95
C ARG A 224 7.47 3.52 -25.20
N LEU A 225 6.94 3.02 -26.31
CA LEU A 225 7.04 1.60 -26.70
C LEU A 225 8.51 1.17 -26.90
N ASN A 226 9.32 2.03 -27.51
CA ASN A 226 10.75 1.79 -27.70
C ASN A 226 11.56 1.73 -26.39
N CYS A 227 10.97 2.11 -25.26
CA CYS A 227 11.60 2.00 -23.94
C CYS A 227 11.23 0.71 -23.18
N LEU A 228 10.31 -0.12 -23.70
CA LEU A 228 9.82 -1.31 -22.99
C LEU A 228 10.93 -2.32 -22.65
N SER A 229 11.89 -2.53 -23.56
CA SER A 229 13.03 -3.43 -23.35
C SER A 229 13.98 -2.96 -22.26
N LYS A 230 13.88 -1.70 -21.84
CA LYS A 230 14.70 -1.07 -20.79
C LYS A 230 14.08 -1.19 -19.40
N ILE A 231 12.87 -1.74 -19.32
CA ILE A 231 12.15 -2.01 -18.08
C ILE A 231 12.20 -3.52 -17.81
N LYS A 232 12.62 -3.88 -16.60
CA LYS A 232 12.67 -5.25 -16.09
C LYS A 232 11.32 -5.68 -15.54
N SER A 233 10.64 -4.83 -14.76
CA SER A 233 9.34 -5.16 -14.16
C SER A 233 8.25 -5.38 -15.23
N PRO A 234 7.68 -6.59 -15.34
CA PRO A 234 6.58 -6.85 -16.27
C PRO A 234 5.34 -6.00 -15.97
N PHE A 235 5.11 -5.66 -14.69
CA PHE A 235 4.00 -4.80 -14.29
C PHE A 235 4.15 -3.39 -14.84
N ILE A 236 5.37 -2.84 -14.83
CA ILE A 236 5.66 -1.50 -15.37
C ILE A 236 5.61 -1.51 -16.89
N GLN A 237 6.11 -2.57 -17.56
CA GLN A 237 5.93 -2.75 -19.00
C GLN A 237 4.44 -2.73 -19.38
N ASP A 238 3.62 -3.55 -18.71
CA ASP A 238 2.17 -3.61 -18.93
C ASP A 238 1.51 -2.23 -18.69
N ALA A 239 1.97 -1.45 -17.70
CA ALA A 239 1.47 -0.10 -17.45
C ALA A 239 1.85 0.90 -18.56
N ILE A 240 3.06 0.81 -19.12
CA ILE A 240 3.49 1.64 -20.25
C ILE A 240 2.68 1.29 -21.51
N ILE A 241 2.50 -0.01 -21.81
CA ILE A 241 1.71 -0.45 -22.98
C ILE A 241 0.26 0.05 -22.87
N ARG A 242 -0.36 -0.01 -21.68
CA ARG A 242 -1.71 0.54 -21.44
C ARG A 242 -1.81 2.06 -21.63
N SER A 243 -0.70 2.78 -21.58
CA SER A 243 -0.69 4.24 -21.83
C SER A 243 -0.73 4.61 -23.30
N ILE A 244 -0.64 3.63 -24.21
CA ILE A 244 -0.63 3.82 -25.67
C ILE A 244 -2.06 3.71 -26.21
N ARG A 245 -2.55 4.80 -26.78
CA ARG A 245 -3.89 4.92 -27.37
C ARG A 245 -3.85 4.75 -28.89
N ASP A 246 -2.80 5.20 -29.56
CA ASP A 246 -2.69 5.08 -31.01
C ASP A 246 -2.37 3.64 -31.43
N GLU A 247 -3.30 3.00 -32.14
CA GLU A 247 -3.10 1.64 -32.66
C GLU A 247 -2.00 1.57 -33.73
N ASN A 248 -1.77 2.64 -34.50
CA ASN A 248 -0.72 2.65 -35.51
C ASN A 248 0.67 2.59 -34.86
N GLU A 249 0.85 3.25 -33.72
CA GLU A 249 2.11 3.19 -32.96
C GLU A 249 2.34 1.79 -32.38
N LYS A 250 1.27 1.11 -31.94
CA LYS A 250 1.35 -0.30 -31.51
C LYS A 250 1.78 -1.20 -32.68
N ILE A 251 1.17 -1.03 -33.85
CA ILE A 251 1.48 -1.80 -35.06
C ILE A 251 2.90 -1.52 -35.55
N GLU A 252 3.32 -0.26 -35.59
CA GLU A 252 4.70 0.11 -35.95
C GLU A 252 5.71 -0.55 -35.01
N TYR A 253 5.44 -0.58 -33.71
CA TYR A 253 6.30 -1.28 -32.76
C TYR A 253 6.33 -2.80 -33.01
N ILE A 254 5.19 -3.43 -33.27
CA ILE A 254 5.09 -4.87 -33.53
C ILE A 254 5.99 -5.28 -34.70
N HIS A 255 5.98 -4.52 -35.79
CA HIS A 255 6.79 -4.84 -36.98
C HIS A 255 8.28 -4.55 -36.80
N ASN A 256 8.65 -3.61 -35.93
CA ASN A 256 10.04 -3.19 -35.73
C ASN A 256 10.72 -3.87 -34.52
N SER A 257 9.96 -4.50 -33.63
CA SER A 257 10.47 -5.15 -32.42
C SER A 257 10.98 -6.56 -32.70
N ASN A 258 12.18 -6.86 -32.20
CA ASN A 258 12.76 -8.22 -32.21
C ASN A 258 12.50 -8.99 -30.89
N ASN A 259 11.73 -8.42 -29.95
CA ASN A 259 11.42 -9.07 -28.68
C ASN A 259 10.01 -9.68 -28.74
N GLU A 260 9.93 -10.99 -28.96
CA GLU A 260 8.65 -11.69 -29.11
C GLU A 260 7.73 -11.54 -27.89
N GLU A 261 8.27 -11.55 -26.67
CA GLU A 261 7.45 -11.42 -25.45
C GLU A 261 6.78 -10.04 -25.38
N LEU A 262 7.52 -8.97 -25.67
CA LEU A 262 6.98 -7.61 -25.71
C LEU A 262 6.02 -7.42 -26.89
N THR A 263 6.36 -7.97 -28.06
CA THR A 263 5.49 -7.95 -29.25
C THR A 263 4.14 -8.61 -28.93
N CYS A 264 4.15 -9.79 -28.29
CA CYS A 264 2.95 -10.47 -27.83
C CYS A 264 2.12 -9.60 -26.87
N LYS A 265 2.76 -8.97 -25.87
CA LYS A 265 2.07 -8.05 -24.94
C LYS A 265 1.37 -6.90 -25.66
N VAL A 266 2.01 -6.32 -26.69
CA VAL A 266 1.43 -5.23 -27.47
C VAL A 266 0.25 -5.72 -28.33
N ILE A 267 0.39 -6.86 -29.02
CA ILE A 267 -0.70 -7.46 -29.81
C ILE A 267 -1.95 -7.70 -28.95
N LEU A 268 -1.78 -8.21 -27.73
CA LEU A 268 -2.88 -8.44 -26.78
C LEU A 268 -3.64 -7.16 -26.37
N THR A 269 -3.12 -5.97 -26.69
CA THR A 269 -3.76 -4.67 -26.42
C THR A 269 -4.36 -3.98 -27.64
N LEU A 270 -4.26 -4.58 -28.83
CA LEU A 270 -5.03 -4.14 -30.01
C LEU A 270 -6.51 -4.36 -29.73
N GLU A 271 -7.40 -3.54 -30.26
CA GLU A 271 -8.83 -3.58 -29.93
C GLU A 271 -9.57 -4.68 -30.68
N SER A 272 -9.28 -4.82 -31.98
CA SER A 272 -9.96 -5.74 -32.89
C SER A 272 -9.29 -7.12 -32.99
N ASP A 273 -10.10 -8.18 -32.99
CA ASP A 273 -9.65 -9.55 -33.29
C ASP A 273 -9.03 -9.67 -34.69
N GLU A 274 -9.57 -8.94 -35.67
CA GLU A 274 -9.03 -8.92 -37.03
C GLU A 274 -7.60 -8.37 -37.04
N GLN A 275 -7.35 -7.28 -36.29
CA GLN A 275 -6.01 -6.71 -36.17
C GLN A 275 -5.06 -7.65 -35.42
N ARG A 276 -5.49 -8.25 -34.30
CA ARG A 276 -4.69 -9.25 -33.58
C ARG A 276 -4.29 -10.41 -34.49
N LEU A 277 -5.21 -10.92 -35.30
CA LEU A 277 -4.96 -12.01 -36.25
C LEU A 277 -4.04 -11.60 -37.39
N LYS A 278 -4.23 -10.40 -37.94
CA LYS A 278 -3.33 -9.87 -38.97
C LYS A 278 -1.91 -9.75 -38.42
N GLN A 279 -1.75 -9.14 -37.26
CA GLN A 279 -0.45 -8.96 -36.62
C GLN A 279 0.18 -10.28 -36.20
N LEU A 280 -0.61 -11.27 -35.79
CA LEU A 280 -0.11 -12.63 -35.54
C LEU A 280 0.50 -13.28 -36.79
N ARG A 281 -0.04 -13.01 -37.99
CA ARG A 281 0.46 -13.56 -39.26
C ARG A 281 1.65 -12.78 -39.81
N GLU A 282 1.66 -11.47 -39.61
CA GLU A 282 2.69 -10.57 -40.15
C GLU A 282 3.90 -10.39 -39.22
N SER A 283 3.75 -10.72 -37.93
CA SER A 283 4.87 -10.69 -36.97
C SER A 283 5.70 -11.98 -37.03
N ASN A 284 6.97 -11.87 -36.64
CA ASN A 284 7.90 -13.00 -36.57
C ASN A 284 7.75 -13.79 -35.26
N LEU A 285 6.54 -13.94 -34.72
CA LEU A 285 6.32 -14.73 -33.49
C LEU A 285 6.54 -16.22 -33.78
N THR A 286 7.49 -16.83 -33.07
CA THR A 286 7.78 -18.26 -33.18
C THR A 286 7.44 -19.03 -31.90
N ASN A 287 7.35 -18.34 -30.76
CA ASN A 287 6.99 -18.94 -29.49
C ASN A 287 5.51 -19.38 -29.48
N GLU A 288 5.27 -20.69 -29.41
CA GLU A 288 3.94 -21.29 -29.44
C GLU A 288 3.04 -20.85 -28.28
N THR A 289 3.58 -20.57 -27.09
CA THR A 289 2.81 -20.06 -25.94
C THR A 289 2.29 -18.65 -26.20
N ASN A 290 3.11 -17.77 -26.80
CA ASN A 290 2.66 -16.43 -27.20
C ASN A 290 1.54 -16.51 -28.23
N ILE A 291 1.71 -17.35 -29.26
CA ILE A 291 0.70 -17.58 -30.30
C ILE A 291 -0.60 -18.08 -29.68
N SER A 292 -0.54 -19.12 -28.85
CA SER A 292 -1.70 -19.73 -28.21
C SER A 292 -2.40 -18.78 -27.25
N THR A 293 -1.65 -17.92 -26.55
CA THR A 293 -2.22 -16.88 -25.69
C THR A 293 -3.01 -15.87 -26.51
N ILE A 294 -2.48 -15.38 -27.63
CA ILE A 294 -3.21 -14.44 -28.51
C ILE A 294 -4.48 -15.11 -29.05
N ILE A 295 -4.36 -16.33 -29.55
CA ILE A 295 -5.49 -17.10 -30.11
C ILE A 295 -6.58 -17.33 -29.07
N ALA A 296 -6.21 -17.63 -27.83
CA ALA A 296 -7.15 -17.82 -26.73
C ALA A 296 -7.92 -16.53 -26.35
N THR A 297 -7.44 -15.36 -26.73
CA THR A 297 -8.16 -14.08 -26.49
C THR A 297 -9.17 -13.71 -27.58
N LEU A 298 -9.18 -14.43 -28.71
CA LEU A 298 -10.09 -14.14 -29.82
C LEU A 298 -11.51 -14.62 -29.52
N ASN A 299 -12.52 -14.07 -30.18
CA ASN A 299 -13.91 -14.51 -30.00
C ASN A 299 -14.29 -15.69 -30.91
N ASP A 300 -13.63 -15.84 -32.07
CA ASP A 300 -13.98 -16.85 -33.08
C ASP A 300 -13.42 -18.24 -32.75
N ASP A 301 -14.32 -19.18 -32.43
CA ASP A 301 -13.97 -20.57 -32.11
C ASP A 301 -13.48 -21.37 -33.32
N GLU A 302 -13.88 -21.06 -34.57
CA GLU A 302 -13.34 -21.76 -35.74
C GLU A 302 -11.85 -21.50 -35.91
N ILE A 303 -11.42 -20.26 -35.63
CA ILE A 303 -10.02 -19.86 -35.70
C ILE A 303 -9.22 -20.56 -34.59
N LYS A 304 -9.76 -20.60 -33.37
CA LYS A 304 -9.16 -21.35 -32.25
C LYS A 304 -8.97 -22.83 -32.60
N LEU A 305 -10.00 -23.47 -33.15
CA LEU A 305 -9.97 -24.89 -33.52
C LEU A 305 -8.96 -25.17 -34.65
N LYS A 306 -8.89 -24.31 -35.67
CA LYS A 306 -7.88 -24.42 -36.74
C LYS A 306 -6.45 -24.27 -36.23
N GLN A 307 -6.24 -23.44 -35.20
CA GLN A 307 -4.93 -23.34 -34.56
C GLN A 307 -4.63 -24.57 -33.70
N LEU A 308 -5.63 -25.09 -33.00
CA LEU A 308 -5.51 -26.27 -32.15
C LEU A 308 -4.99 -27.48 -32.94
N GLU A 309 -5.43 -27.68 -34.18
CA GLU A 309 -4.94 -28.74 -35.09
C GLU A 309 -3.43 -28.68 -35.37
N LYS A 310 -2.80 -27.51 -35.16
CA LYS A 310 -1.37 -27.26 -35.41
C LYS A 310 -0.55 -27.11 -34.13
N THR A 311 -1.20 -27.17 -32.97
CA THR A 311 -0.56 -26.94 -31.67
C THR A 311 -0.10 -28.28 -31.11
N GLU A 312 1.22 -28.45 -30.96
CA GLU A 312 1.81 -29.72 -30.51
C GLU A 312 1.92 -29.79 -28.99
N ASP A 313 2.25 -28.67 -28.33
CA ASP A 313 2.37 -28.63 -26.89
C ASP A 313 1.00 -28.74 -26.20
N ILE A 314 0.91 -29.68 -25.26
CA ILE A 314 -0.34 -30.03 -24.58
C ILE A 314 -0.85 -28.86 -23.73
N LEU A 315 0.04 -28.08 -23.10
CA LEU A 315 -0.36 -26.96 -22.26
C LEU A 315 -0.92 -25.81 -23.11
N ASN A 316 -0.25 -25.49 -24.21
CA ASN A 316 -0.68 -24.51 -25.21
C ASN A 316 -2.03 -24.92 -25.85
N ALA A 317 -2.17 -26.19 -26.23
CA ALA A 317 -3.43 -26.73 -26.73
C ALA A 317 -4.55 -26.62 -25.67
N THR A 318 -4.22 -26.89 -24.40
CA THR A 318 -5.16 -26.74 -23.29
C THR A 318 -5.63 -25.30 -23.17
N ILE A 319 -4.74 -24.30 -23.20
CA ILE A 319 -5.08 -22.86 -23.17
C ILE A 319 -6.10 -22.48 -24.27
N ILE A 320 -5.92 -22.99 -25.48
CA ILE A 320 -6.87 -22.75 -26.57
C ILE A 320 -8.22 -23.42 -26.25
N GLN A 321 -8.21 -24.68 -25.79
CA GLN A 321 -9.42 -25.44 -25.46
C GLN A 321 -10.27 -24.79 -24.36
N MET A 322 -9.64 -24.30 -23.28
CA MET A 322 -10.37 -23.62 -22.18
C MET A 322 -10.93 -22.25 -22.56
N SER A 323 -10.43 -21.65 -23.65
CA SER A 323 -10.91 -20.35 -24.15
C SER A 323 -12.09 -20.42 -25.12
N LEU A 324 -12.54 -21.62 -25.48
CA LEU A 324 -13.68 -21.80 -26.39
C LEU A 324 -14.94 -21.15 -25.82
N SER A 325 -15.85 -20.73 -26.71
CA SER A 325 -17.12 -20.12 -26.32
C SER A 325 -18.22 -21.16 -26.15
N ASN A 326 -18.09 -22.32 -26.79
CA ASN A 326 -19.05 -23.42 -26.69
C ASN A 326 -18.84 -24.26 -25.40
N ARG A 327 -19.74 -24.07 -24.42
CA ARG A 327 -19.72 -24.79 -23.13
C ARG A 327 -19.75 -26.33 -23.29
N GLU A 328 -20.60 -26.87 -24.15
CA GLU A 328 -20.72 -28.33 -24.30
C GLU A 328 -19.43 -28.97 -24.85
N LYS A 329 -18.75 -28.31 -25.79
CA LYS A 329 -17.43 -28.76 -26.25
C LYS A 329 -16.40 -28.71 -25.13
N ILE A 330 -16.38 -27.64 -24.34
CA ILE A 330 -15.47 -27.52 -23.20
C ILE A 330 -15.74 -28.65 -22.20
N LYS A 331 -17.01 -28.89 -21.88
CA LYS A 331 -17.44 -29.98 -21.02
C LYS A 331 -16.93 -31.32 -21.53
N GLU A 332 -17.11 -31.66 -22.79
CA GLU A 332 -16.58 -32.90 -23.38
C GLU A 332 -15.06 -33.03 -23.23
N ILE A 333 -14.31 -31.94 -23.42
CA ILE A 333 -12.85 -31.92 -23.34
C ILE A 333 -12.36 -32.10 -21.91
N PHE A 334 -12.97 -31.43 -20.94
CA PHE A 334 -12.48 -31.32 -19.56
C PHE A 334 -13.23 -32.19 -18.55
N LYS A 335 -14.24 -32.94 -19.00
CA LYS A 335 -15.00 -33.87 -18.16
C LYS A 335 -14.07 -34.82 -17.42
N ARG A 336 -14.24 -34.91 -16.09
CA ARG A 336 -13.50 -35.87 -15.28
C ARG A 336 -14.07 -37.28 -15.45
N PRO A 337 -13.23 -38.33 -15.34
CA PRO A 337 -13.70 -39.72 -15.40
C PRO A 337 -14.67 -40.09 -14.27
N SER A 338 -14.53 -39.42 -13.12
CA SER A 338 -15.40 -39.62 -11.97
C SER A 338 -15.73 -38.28 -11.32
N GLN A 339 -16.97 -38.17 -10.86
CA GLN A 339 -17.53 -37.05 -10.14
C GLN A 339 -18.20 -37.61 -8.89
N LYS A 340 -17.69 -37.25 -7.71
CA LYS A 340 -18.17 -37.77 -6.42
C LYS A 340 -19.49 -37.12 -6.01
N TYR A 341 -19.64 -35.83 -6.31
CA TYR A 341 -20.79 -35.03 -5.91
C TYR A 341 -21.46 -34.39 -7.13
N SER A 342 -22.79 -34.48 -7.21
CA SER A 342 -23.60 -33.67 -8.13
C SER A 342 -24.21 -32.44 -7.44
N LYS A 343 -24.11 -32.35 -6.11
CA LYS A 343 -24.64 -31.28 -5.26
C LYS A 343 -23.71 -31.01 -4.08
N ILE A 344 -23.68 -29.78 -3.60
CA ILE A 344 -23.09 -29.38 -2.33
C ILE A 344 -23.91 -29.93 -1.18
N GLY A 345 -25.23 -30.00 -1.27
CA GLY A 345 -26.09 -30.45 -0.18
C GLY A 345 -26.32 -29.35 0.85
N LEU A 346 -26.78 -28.18 0.38
CA LEU A 346 -27.19 -27.01 1.16
C LEU A 346 -28.61 -26.58 0.74
N ASP A 347 -29.17 -25.56 1.41
CA ASP A 347 -30.44 -24.94 1.00
C ASP A 347 -30.31 -24.33 -0.41
N GLU A 348 -31.31 -24.55 -1.27
CA GLU A 348 -31.33 -24.06 -2.66
C GLU A 348 -31.29 -22.52 -2.75
N ASN A 349 -31.71 -21.80 -1.70
CA ASN A 349 -31.66 -20.34 -1.64
C ASN A 349 -30.30 -19.79 -1.18
N MET A 350 -29.38 -20.65 -0.76
CA MET A 350 -28.04 -20.23 -0.34
C MET A 350 -27.16 -19.98 -1.56
N THR A 351 -26.61 -18.77 -1.64
CA THR A 351 -25.66 -18.37 -2.68
C THR A 351 -24.22 -18.55 -2.21
N ILE A 352 -23.35 -18.98 -3.13
CA ILE A 352 -21.98 -19.36 -2.86
C ILE A 352 -21.04 -18.71 -3.88
N GLY A 353 -19.89 -18.22 -3.42
CA GLY A 353 -18.79 -17.79 -4.28
C GLY A 353 -17.50 -18.52 -3.91
N MET A 354 -16.62 -18.79 -4.89
CA MET A 354 -15.34 -19.45 -4.68
C MET A 354 -14.22 -18.70 -5.39
N GLU A 355 -13.07 -18.53 -4.72
CA GLU A 355 -11.85 -17.95 -5.31
C GLU A 355 -10.75 -19.01 -5.30
N ILE A 356 -10.45 -19.58 -6.48
CA ILE A 356 -9.50 -20.68 -6.65
C ILE A 356 -8.14 -20.11 -7.03
N GLU A 357 -7.21 -20.09 -6.08
CA GLU A 357 -5.83 -19.66 -6.30
C GLU A 357 -4.93 -20.83 -6.71
N SER A 358 -4.14 -20.66 -7.78
CA SER A 358 -3.15 -21.64 -8.21
C SER A 358 -1.93 -20.97 -8.85
N GLU A 359 -0.80 -21.66 -8.84
CA GLU A 359 0.46 -21.21 -9.45
C GLU A 359 0.90 -22.16 -10.55
N GLY A 360 1.49 -21.62 -11.61
CA GLY A 360 1.87 -22.42 -12.77
C GLY A 360 2.41 -21.60 -13.92
N VAL A 361 3.08 -22.27 -14.86
CA VAL A 361 3.67 -21.57 -16.01
C VAL A 361 2.61 -20.96 -16.93
N MET A 362 1.39 -21.53 -16.92
CA MET A 362 0.24 -21.14 -17.74
C MET A 362 -0.67 -20.08 -17.09
N SER A 363 -0.42 -19.65 -15.86
CA SER A 363 -1.26 -18.64 -15.18
C SER A 363 -1.38 -17.33 -15.94
N ARG A 364 -0.28 -16.84 -16.56
CA ARG A 364 -0.32 -15.60 -17.35
C ARG A 364 -1.21 -15.73 -18.59
N PRO A 365 -1.08 -16.79 -19.42
CA PRO A 365 -2.06 -17.10 -20.46
C PRO A 365 -3.51 -17.19 -19.95
N ILE A 366 -3.77 -17.90 -18.84
CA ILE A 366 -5.13 -18.03 -18.26
C ILE A 366 -5.73 -16.67 -17.88
N ILE A 367 -4.94 -15.77 -17.27
CA ILE A 367 -5.36 -14.40 -16.94
C ILE A 367 -5.76 -13.60 -18.20
N ARG A 368 -5.14 -13.87 -19.36
CA ARG A 368 -5.48 -13.17 -20.60
C ARG A 368 -6.84 -13.59 -21.19
N ILE A 369 -7.35 -14.77 -20.84
CA ILE A 369 -8.68 -15.23 -21.27
C ILE A 369 -9.80 -14.41 -20.58
N LYS A 370 -9.52 -13.83 -19.40
CA LYS A 370 -10.42 -13.00 -18.56
C LYS A 370 -11.64 -13.71 -17.97
N LYS A 371 -12.33 -14.55 -18.73
CA LYS A 371 -13.54 -15.27 -18.30
C LYS A 371 -13.63 -16.65 -18.94
N LEU A 372 -13.75 -17.69 -18.12
CA LEU A 372 -13.86 -19.10 -18.49
C LEU A 372 -15.32 -19.59 -18.33
N LEU A 373 -15.68 -20.67 -19.04
CA LEU A 373 -17.00 -21.31 -18.96
C LEU A 373 -18.17 -20.32 -18.99
N LYS A 374 -18.25 -19.55 -20.08
CA LYS A 374 -19.31 -18.57 -20.26
C LYS A 374 -20.66 -19.24 -20.43
N ARG A 375 -21.67 -18.75 -19.72
CA ARG A 375 -23.08 -19.13 -19.86
C ARG A 375 -23.97 -17.89 -19.81
N ARG A 376 -25.23 -18.04 -20.24
CA ARG A 376 -26.23 -16.97 -20.18
C ARG A 376 -27.16 -17.17 -19.01
N GLU A 377 -27.33 -16.13 -18.22
CA GLU A 377 -28.36 -16.05 -17.18
C GLU A 377 -29.23 -14.82 -17.48
N GLY A 378 -30.42 -15.06 -18.05
CA GLY A 378 -31.24 -13.99 -18.62
C GLY A 378 -30.52 -13.27 -19.77
N GLU A 379 -30.32 -11.95 -19.61
CA GLU A 379 -29.60 -11.11 -20.58
C GLU A 379 -28.10 -11.00 -20.29
N GLU A 380 -27.62 -11.51 -19.14
CA GLU A 380 -26.23 -11.37 -18.71
C GLU A 380 -25.38 -12.59 -19.07
N GLU A 381 -24.12 -12.34 -19.49
CA GLU A 381 -23.11 -13.38 -19.66
C GLU A 381 -22.30 -13.55 -18.37
N ILE A 382 -22.49 -14.68 -17.71
CA ILE A 382 -21.74 -15.05 -16.50
C ILE A 382 -20.69 -16.11 -16.82
N GLY A 383 -19.74 -16.30 -15.90
CA GLY A 383 -18.65 -17.26 -16.03
C GLY A 383 -17.59 -17.03 -14.97
N TRP A 384 -16.54 -17.84 -14.98
CA TRP A 384 -15.47 -17.78 -13.99
C TRP A 384 -14.42 -16.76 -14.41
N GLU A 385 -14.25 -15.70 -13.62
CA GLU A 385 -13.31 -14.62 -13.91
C GLU A 385 -11.87 -15.03 -13.58
N THR A 386 -10.89 -14.65 -14.41
CA THR A 386 -9.47 -14.93 -14.17
C THR A 386 -8.72 -13.65 -13.84
N LYS A 387 -8.02 -13.64 -12.70
CA LYS A 387 -7.37 -12.45 -12.14
C LYS A 387 -5.94 -12.74 -11.72
N SER A 388 -5.12 -11.69 -11.70
CA SER A 388 -3.81 -11.72 -11.05
C SER A 388 -3.96 -11.44 -9.57
N ASP A 389 -3.31 -12.22 -8.71
CA ASP A 389 -3.17 -11.91 -7.29
C ASP A 389 -1.70 -11.63 -6.95
N ALA A 390 -1.47 -10.59 -6.15
CA ALA A 390 -0.13 -10.10 -5.82
C ALA A 390 0.62 -10.99 -4.80
N SER A 391 -0.11 -11.81 -4.04
CA SER A 391 0.46 -12.77 -3.09
C SER A 391 0.99 -14.03 -3.79
N LEU A 392 0.53 -14.30 -5.02
CA LEU A 392 0.96 -15.46 -5.81
C LEU A 392 2.17 -15.16 -6.68
N LYS A 393 3.04 -16.16 -6.84
CA LYS A 393 4.18 -16.18 -7.76
C LYS A 393 3.80 -16.88 -9.05
N ARG A 394 3.68 -16.11 -10.15
CA ARG A 394 3.18 -16.62 -11.44
C ARG A 394 1.84 -17.35 -11.24
N GLY A 395 0.97 -16.79 -10.40
CA GLY A 395 -0.33 -17.38 -10.10
C GLY A 395 -1.49 -16.74 -10.84
N VAL A 396 -2.62 -17.42 -10.76
CA VAL A 396 -3.93 -16.97 -11.21
C VAL A 396 -4.94 -17.28 -10.11
N GLU A 397 -5.83 -16.33 -9.88
CA GLU A 397 -7.04 -16.50 -9.08
C GLU A 397 -8.22 -16.64 -10.05
N VAL A 398 -8.97 -17.74 -9.92
CA VAL A 398 -10.17 -18.00 -10.71
C VAL A 398 -11.40 -17.87 -9.82
N VAL A 399 -12.21 -16.84 -10.07
CA VAL A 399 -13.35 -16.45 -9.23
C VAL A 399 -14.65 -16.90 -9.87
N SER A 400 -15.48 -17.62 -9.12
CA SER A 400 -16.75 -18.15 -9.62
C SER A 400 -17.77 -17.03 -9.91
N PRO A 401 -18.76 -17.28 -10.80
CA PRO A 401 -20.03 -16.56 -10.72
C PRO A 401 -20.74 -16.90 -9.40
N ILE A 402 -21.91 -16.30 -9.15
CA ILE A 402 -22.75 -16.75 -8.03
C ILE A 402 -23.19 -18.18 -8.31
N LEU A 403 -22.83 -19.09 -7.41
CA LEU A 403 -23.18 -20.50 -7.46
C LEU A 403 -24.35 -20.77 -6.51
N THR A 404 -25.11 -21.81 -6.82
CA THR A 404 -26.17 -22.39 -6.00
C THR A 404 -26.04 -23.91 -5.97
N ASP A 405 -26.82 -24.58 -5.13
CA ASP A 405 -26.73 -26.04 -4.98
C ASP A 405 -27.44 -26.81 -6.12
N ASN A 406 -26.93 -26.67 -7.34
CA ASN A 406 -27.43 -27.36 -8.54
C ASN A 406 -26.32 -28.11 -9.30
N GLU A 407 -26.74 -29.05 -10.16
CA GLU A 407 -25.81 -29.94 -10.87
C GLU A 407 -24.92 -29.22 -11.89
N GLU A 408 -25.41 -28.13 -12.50
CA GLU A 408 -24.69 -27.37 -13.52
C GLU A 408 -23.53 -26.59 -12.91
N ASP A 409 -23.75 -25.91 -11.77
CA ASP A 409 -22.71 -25.18 -11.03
C ASP A 409 -21.61 -26.13 -10.51
N ILE A 410 -22.02 -27.33 -10.06
CA ILE A 410 -21.08 -28.33 -9.60
C ILE A 410 -20.27 -28.89 -10.76
N GLU A 411 -20.90 -29.20 -11.89
CA GLU A 411 -20.20 -29.61 -13.11
C GLU A 411 -19.18 -28.56 -13.55
N ASP A 412 -19.54 -27.27 -13.52
CA ASP A 412 -18.62 -26.17 -13.86
C ASP A 412 -17.41 -26.13 -12.94
N LEU A 413 -17.58 -26.31 -11.62
CA LEU A 413 -16.46 -26.40 -10.68
C LEU A 413 -15.50 -27.56 -11.03
N TYR A 414 -16.03 -28.75 -11.35
CA TYR A 414 -15.21 -29.89 -11.77
C TYR A 414 -14.42 -29.59 -13.05
N ILE A 415 -15.05 -28.91 -14.00
CA ILE A 415 -14.41 -28.51 -15.26
C ILE A 415 -13.31 -27.47 -14.99
N ILE A 416 -13.54 -26.44 -14.18
CA ILE A 416 -12.53 -25.42 -13.84
C ILE A 416 -11.33 -26.04 -13.12
N CYS A 417 -11.56 -26.93 -12.16
CA CYS A 417 -10.47 -27.63 -11.51
C CYS A 417 -9.70 -28.55 -12.47
N SER A 418 -10.40 -29.21 -13.41
CA SER A 418 -9.78 -30.04 -14.48
C SER A 418 -8.93 -29.19 -15.43
N MET A 419 -9.44 -28.02 -15.81
CA MET A 419 -8.74 -27.01 -16.61
C MET A 419 -7.41 -26.60 -15.98
N LEU A 420 -7.43 -26.18 -14.71
CA LEU A 420 -6.22 -25.76 -13.98
C LEU A 420 -5.21 -26.90 -13.86
N GLN A 421 -5.66 -28.11 -13.51
CA GLN A 421 -4.80 -29.30 -13.45
C GLN A 421 -4.13 -29.61 -14.80
N ARG A 422 -4.89 -29.56 -15.90
CA ARG A 422 -4.36 -29.84 -17.25
C ARG A 422 -3.42 -28.76 -17.77
N CYS A 423 -3.52 -27.54 -17.24
CA CYS A 423 -2.54 -26.47 -17.46
C CYS A 423 -1.25 -26.64 -16.65
N GLY A 424 -1.14 -27.69 -15.82
CA GLY A 424 0.00 -27.92 -14.94
C GLY A 424 0.09 -26.91 -13.79
N ASN A 425 -1.04 -26.28 -13.44
CA ASN A 425 -1.10 -25.44 -12.26
C ASN A 425 -1.20 -26.31 -11.00
N GLU A 426 -0.61 -25.83 -9.92
CA GLU A 426 -0.58 -26.49 -8.61
C GLU A 426 -0.96 -25.49 -7.51
N THR A 427 -1.20 -26.00 -6.30
CA THR A 427 -1.48 -25.19 -5.11
C THR A 427 -0.40 -25.41 -4.06
N ASN A 428 -0.03 -24.35 -3.36
CA ASN A 428 1.02 -24.37 -2.34
C ASN A 428 0.66 -23.47 -1.15
N GLU A 429 1.62 -23.20 -0.26
CA GLU A 429 1.42 -22.42 0.98
C GLU A 429 0.97 -20.96 0.76
N ARG A 430 1.11 -20.43 -0.47
CA ARG A 430 0.60 -19.11 -0.86
C ARG A 430 -0.85 -19.13 -1.31
N CYS A 431 -1.36 -20.28 -1.75
CA CYS A 431 -2.73 -20.41 -2.24
C CYS A 431 -3.71 -20.50 -1.06
N GLY A 432 -4.57 -19.49 -0.91
CA GLY A 432 -5.77 -19.52 -0.07
C GLY A 432 -6.95 -20.18 -0.79
N GLY A 433 -7.85 -20.81 -0.02
CA GLY A 433 -9.15 -21.25 -0.51
C GLY A 433 -10.23 -20.36 0.12
N HIS A 434 -10.70 -19.34 -0.61
CA HIS A 434 -11.75 -18.46 -0.10
C HIS A 434 -13.13 -18.92 -0.58
N ILE A 435 -14.04 -19.12 0.39
CA ILE A 435 -15.44 -19.45 0.13
C ILE A 435 -16.31 -18.33 0.68
N HIS A 436 -17.23 -17.85 -0.14
CA HIS A 436 -18.19 -16.80 0.20
C HIS A 436 -19.58 -17.42 0.31
N ILE A 437 -20.32 -17.05 1.36
CA ILE A 437 -21.74 -17.38 1.52
C ILE A 437 -22.55 -16.08 1.53
N GLY A 438 -23.65 -16.00 0.79
CA GLY A 438 -24.53 -14.82 0.76
C GLY A 438 -24.97 -14.38 2.15
N ALA A 439 -24.68 -13.13 2.53
CA ALA A 439 -24.96 -12.63 3.88
C ALA A 439 -26.47 -12.51 4.14
N ASN A 440 -27.25 -12.27 3.07
CA ASN A 440 -28.71 -12.23 3.07
C ASN A 440 -29.38 -13.54 3.53
N TYR A 441 -28.65 -14.66 3.60
CA TYR A 441 -29.17 -15.90 4.18
C TYR A 441 -29.43 -15.76 5.69
N LEU A 442 -28.64 -14.94 6.41
CA LEU A 442 -28.88 -14.62 7.82
C LEU A 442 -29.79 -13.39 7.93
N LYS A 443 -31.00 -13.57 8.45
CA LYS A 443 -32.07 -12.54 8.37
C LYS A 443 -32.15 -11.63 9.59
N SER A 444 -31.39 -11.92 10.64
CA SER A 444 -31.52 -11.23 11.93
C SER A 444 -30.23 -11.15 12.72
N LYS A 445 -30.14 -10.18 13.62
CA LYS A 445 -29.03 -10.03 14.56
C LYS A 445 -28.78 -11.31 15.36
N GLU A 446 -29.86 -11.99 15.76
CA GLU A 446 -29.80 -13.25 16.50
C GLU A 446 -29.14 -14.36 15.69
N ALA A 447 -29.37 -14.40 14.38
CA ALA A 447 -28.71 -15.36 13.49
C ALA A 447 -27.20 -15.11 13.39
N PHE A 448 -26.77 -13.85 13.31
CA PHE A 448 -25.34 -13.52 13.38
C PHE A 448 -24.73 -13.82 14.75
N ILE A 449 -25.44 -13.55 15.85
CA ILE A 449 -24.99 -13.95 17.20
C ILE A 449 -24.78 -15.47 17.24
N ASN A 450 -25.72 -16.25 16.71
CA ASN A 450 -25.61 -17.70 16.63
C ASN A 450 -24.41 -18.14 15.81
N LEU A 451 -24.14 -17.49 14.68
CA LEU A 451 -22.95 -17.72 13.87
C LEU A 451 -21.67 -17.51 14.70
N PHE A 452 -21.55 -16.38 15.41
CA PHE A 452 -20.35 -16.09 16.21
C PHE A 452 -20.20 -16.99 17.42
N GLU A 453 -21.30 -17.39 18.07
CA GLU A 453 -21.25 -18.33 19.18
C GLU A 453 -20.83 -19.72 18.68
N ILE A 454 -21.34 -20.20 17.55
CA ILE A 454 -20.94 -21.51 17.01
C ILE A 454 -19.49 -21.45 16.52
N TRP A 455 -19.18 -20.49 15.66
CA TRP A 455 -17.84 -20.31 15.10
C TRP A 455 -16.83 -20.08 16.20
N GLY A 456 -17.02 -19.07 17.06
CA GLY A 456 -16.04 -18.69 18.06
C GLY A 456 -15.76 -19.76 19.10
N ASN A 457 -16.77 -20.55 19.50
CA ASN A 457 -16.55 -21.64 20.47
C ASN A 457 -15.91 -22.89 19.87
N ALA A 458 -15.92 -23.02 18.54
CA ALA A 458 -15.36 -24.15 17.79
C ALA A 458 -14.29 -23.76 16.76
N GLU A 459 -13.79 -22.52 16.77
CA GLU A 459 -12.96 -21.98 15.68
C GLU A 459 -11.68 -22.80 15.46
N GLU A 460 -11.04 -23.24 16.55
CA GLU A 460 -9.87 -24.13 16.50
C GLU A 460 -10.17 -25.47 15.80
N VAL A 461 -11.29 -26.09 16.20
CA VAL A 461 -11.77 -27.35 15.62
C VAL A 461 -12.09 -27.19 14.15
N ILE A 462 -12.74 -26.08 13.78
CA ILE A 462 -13.10 -25.77 12.40
C ILE A 462 -11.82 -25.59 11.55
N CYS A 463 -10.82 -24.84 12.04
CA CYS A 463 -9.51 -24.72 11.38
C CYS A 463 -8.86 -26.07 11.09
N LYS A 464 -8.95 -27.02 12.03
CA LYS A 464 -8.35 -28.36 11.91
C LYS A 464 -9.13 -29.32 11.00
N MET A 465 -10.36 -29.02 10.59
CA MET A 465 -11.15 -29.86 9.67
C MET A 465 -11.44 -29.24 8.29
N SER A 466 -10.97 -28.02 8.06
CA SER A 466 -11.26 -27.24 6.85
C SER A 466 -10.33 -27.53 5.65
N ASN A 467 -9.57 -28.61 5.72
CA ASN A 467 -8.65 -29.06 4.67
C ASN A 467 -8.87 -30.53 4.37
N ALA A 468 -8.41 -30.97 3.19
CA ALA A 468 -8.46 -32.38 2.81
C ALA A 468 -7.71 -33.26 3.83
N LYS A 469 -8.06 -34.55 3.87
CA LYS A 469 -7.41 -35.52 4.75
C LYS A 469 -5.89 -35.51 4.50
N ASN A 470 -5.12 -35.57 5.58
CA ASN A 470 -3.66 -35.47 5.61
C ASN A 470 -3.06 -34.11 5.22
N ILE A 471 -3.88 -33.08 4.98
CA ILE A 471 -3.40 -31.73 4.67
C ILE A 471 -3.58 -30.84 5.90
N VAL A 472 -2.48 -30.32 6.43
CA VAL A 472 -2.50 -29.34 7.52
C VAL A 472 -2.81 -27.93 6.99
N PRO A 473 -3.37 -27.03 7.81
CA PRO A 473 -3.52 -25.63 7.44
C PRO A 473 -2.18 -24.99 7.05
N ARG A 474 -2.20 -24.10 6.07
CA ARG A 474 -1.01 -23.36 5.62
C ARG A 474 -0.46 -22.48 6.74
N PHE A 475 0.86 -22.38 6.83
CA PHE A 475 1.54 -21.53 7.81
C PHE A 475 1.09 -20.06 7.74
N SER A 476 0.78 -19.58 6.53
CA SER A 476 0.32 -18.21 6.26
C SER A 476 -1.07 -17.89 6.85
N LEU A 477 -1.80 -18.88 7.41
CA LEU A 477 -3.07 -18.68 8.13
C LEU A 477 -2.93 -17.67 9.28
N GLN A 478 -1.82 -17.71 10.02
CA GLN A 478 -1.56 -16.80 11.13
C GLN A 478 -1.37 -15.34 10.70
N GLU A 479 -1.19 -15.05 9.41
CA GLU A 479 -1.08 -13.71 8.88
C GLU A 479 -2.37 -13.28 8.15
N TYR A 480 -2.86 -14.13 7.24
CA TYR A 480 -3.91 -13.75 6.30
C TYR A 480 -5.32 -14.24 6.69
N ALA A 481 -5.46 -15.12 7.69
CA ALA A 481 -6.74 -15.72 8.10
C ALA A 481 -6.79 -15.97 9.62
N ARG A 482 -6.39 -14.97 10.43
CA ARG A 482 -6.33 -15.08 11.90
C ARG A 482 -7.70 -15.39 12.52
N PRO A 483 -7.77 -16.09 13.67
CA PRO A 483 -9.02 -16.27 14.38
C PRO A 483 -9.71 -14.95 14.73
N ILE A 484 -11.02 -14.89 14.49
CA ILE A 484 -11.84 -13.72 14.82
C ILE A 484 -12.24 -13.73 16.30
N SER A 485 -12.34 -14.90 16.93
CA SER A 485 -12.90 -15.05 18.28
C SER A 485 -12.22 -14.20 19.36
N PRO A 486 -10.88 -14.02 19.39
CA PRO A 486 -10.27 -13.18 20.44
C PRO A 486 -10.68 -11.70 20.32
N ARG A 487 -10.87 -11.22 19.09
CA ARG A 487 -11.28 -9.83 18.83
C ARG A 487 -12.73 -9.59 19.21
N ILE A 488 -13.62 -10.52 18.87
CA ILE A 488 -15.03 -10.46 19.25
C ILE A 488 -15.19 -10.57 20.77
N ASN A 489 -14.54 -11.55 21.40
CA ASN A 489 -14.61 -11.70 22.86
C ASN A 489 -14.13 -10.43 23.57
N LYS A 490 -13.00 -9.85 23.14
CA LYS A 490 -12.49 -8.60 23.70
C LYS A 490 -13.46 -7.41 23.51
N ALA A 491 -14.16 -7.34 22.38
CA ALA A 491 -15.15 -6.29 22.13
C ALA A 491 -16.40 -6.46 23.01
N ILE A 492 -16.83 -7.70 23.25
CA ILE A 492 -17.91 -8.03 24.20
C ILE A 492 -17.50 -7.64 25.62
N GLU A 493 -16.30 -8.04 26.07
CA GLU A 493 -15.78 -7.72 27.41
C GLU A 493 -15.68 -6.22 27.67
N LYS A 494 -15.33 -5.44 26.64
CA LYS A 494 -15.29 -3.97 26.70
C LYS A 494 -16.65 -3.30 26.58
N GLY A 495 -17.71 -4.06 26.28
CA GLY A 495 -19.05 -3.52 25.99
C GLY A 495 -19.15 -2.73 24.68
N SER A 496 -18.17 -2.87 23.78
CA SER A 496 -18.19 -2.24 22.44
C SER A 496 -19.18 -2.92 21.50
N ILE A 497 -19.46 -4.21 21.75
CA ILE A 497 -20.62 -4.93 21.19
C ILE A 497 -21.48 -5.34 22.39
N ASN A 498 -22.74 -4.90 22.43
CA ASN A 498 -23.64 -5.19 23.55
C ASN A 498 -24.98 -5.73 23.03
N LEU A 499 -25.59 -6.65 23.79
CA LEU A 499 -26.93 -7.18 23.53
C LEU A 499 -28.04 -6.49 24.34
N GLU A 500 -27.69 -5.62 25.29
CA GLU A 500 -28.66 -5.04 26.24
C GLU A 500 -29.63 -4.04 25.60
N ASN A 501 -29.30 -3.48 24.43
CA ASN A 501 -30.14 -2.54 23.71
C ASN A 501 -30.73 -3.18 22.44
N GLU A 502 -31.91 -2.71 22.01
CA GLU A 502 -32.44 -2.97 20.67
C GLU A 502 -31.56 -2.29 19.62
N GLU A 503 -30.44 -2.93 19.29
CA GLU A 503 -29.65 -2.59 18.11
C GLU A 503 -30.27 -3.24 16.88
N ASP A 504 -30.39 -2.47 15.80
CA ASP A 504 -30.72 -2.99 14.48
C ASP A 504 -29.56 -3.83 13.91
N LEU A 505 -29.85 -4.60 12.85
CA LEU A 505 -28.90 -5.51 12.23
C LEU A 505 -27.68 -4.76 11.66
N ASP A 506 -27.89 -3.64 10.99
CA ASP A 506 -26.80 -2.88 10.34
C ASP A 506 -25.83 -2.30 11.36
N SER A 507 -26.33 -1.69 12.44
CA SER A 507 -25.52 -1.21 13.57
C SER A 507 -24.74 -2.36 14.21
N PHE A 508 -25.37 -3.53 14.37
CA PHE A 508 -24.68 -4.70 14.91
C PHE A 508 -23.52 -5.15 14.01
N ILE A 509 -23.77 -5.29 12.70
CA ILE A 509 -22.74 -5.66 11.73
C ILE A 509 -21.59 -4.65 11.72
N GLU A 510 -21.89 -3.35 11.74
CA GLU A 510 -20.86 -2.30 11.75
C GLU A 510 -19.95 -2.42 12.98
N LYS A 511 -20.52 -2.69 14.17
CA LYS A 511 -19.73 -2.88 15.40
C LYS A 511 -18.87 -4.14 15.35
N VAL A 512 -19.38 -5.22 14.78
CA VAL A 512 -18.61 -6.45 14.58
C VAL A 512 -17.46 -6.22 13.59
N GLN A 513 -17.70 -5.55 12.47
CA GLN A 513 -16.66 -5.21 11.49
C GLN A 513 -15.56 -4.34 12.12
N LYS A 514 -15.95 -3.35 12.93
CA LYS A 514 -15.02 -2.53 13.73
C LYS A 514 -14.21 -3.36 14.73
N ALA A 515 -14.84 -4.30 15.42
CA ALA A 515 -14.15 -5.21 16.33
C ALA A 515 -13.19 -6.16 15.61
N GLN A 516 -13.59 -6.68 14.45
CA GLN A 516 -12.76 -7.53 13.59
C GLN A 516 -11.47 -6.81 13.15
N GLY A 517 -11.57 -5.51 12.83
CA GLY A 517 -10.43 -4.61 12.59
C GLY A 517 -9.78 -4.74 11.21
N SER A 518 -9.61 -5.95 10.67
CA SER A 518 -9.06 -6.19 9.32
C SER A 518 -9.77 -7.34 8.60
N ARG A 519 -9.74 -7.33 7.26
CA ARG A 519 -10.23 -8.46 6.43
C ARG A 519 -9.44 -9.77 6.61
N TYR A 520 -8.26 -9.71 7.23
CA TYR A 520 -7.36 -10.84 7.45
C TYR A 520 -7.78 -11.70 8.64
N CYS A 521 -9.05 -12.16 8.61
CA CYS A 521 -9.63 -13.05 9.60
C CYS A 521 -10.17 -14.32 8.92
N GLY A 522 -10.16 -15.44 9.65
CA GLY A 522 -10.66 -16.73 9.16
C GLY A 522 -12.14 -16.70 8.80
N LEU A 523 -12.94 -15.96 9.57
CA LEU A 523 -14.29 -15.52 9.25
C LEU A 523 -14.24 -14.00 9.01
N ASN A 524 -14.59 -13.55 7.81
CA ASN A 524 -14.50 -12.16 7.40
C ASN A 524 -15.86 -11.58 6.98
N LEU A 525 -16.26 -10.47 7.61
CA LEU A 525 -17.54 -9.80 7.36
C LEU A 525 -17.38 -8.46 6.63
N TRP A 526 -16.17 -8.05 6.25
CA TRP A 526 -15.92 -6.77 5.57
C TRP A 526 -16.61 -6.63 4.21
N ASN A 527 -17.09 -7.75 3.66
CA ASN A 527 -17.82 -7.79 2.40
C ASN A 527 -19.32 -7.48 2.58
N ILE A 528 -19.86 -7.58 3.80
CA ILE A 528 -21.26 -7.25 4.11
C ILE A 528 -21.45 -5.74 4.01
N ASN A 529 -22.53 -5.31 3.34
CA ASN A 529 -22.82 -3.89 3.06
C ASN A 529 -21.69 -3.17 2.28
N ASN A 530 -20.82 -3.91 1.58
CA ASN A 530 -19.65 -3.37 0.88
C ASN A 530 -19.38 -4.09 -0.45
N GLY A 531 -20.36 -4.06 -1.36
CA GLY A 531 -20.23 -4.54 -2.74
C GLY A 531 -20.64 -6.00 -2.95
N LYS A 532 -19.91 -6.97 -2.36
CA LYS A 532 -20.18 -8.42 -2.55
C LYS A 532 -21.38 -8.91 -1.73
N ASP A 533 -21.56 -8.36 -0.53
CA ASP A 533 -22.58 -8.76 0.46
C ASP A 533 -22.55 -10.24 0.88
N THR A 534 -21.36 -10.70 1.29
CA THR A 534 -21.09 -12.10 1.65
C THR A 534 -20.36 -12.21 2.98
N ILE A 535 -20.52 -13.36 3.65
CA ILE A 535 -19.64 -13.84 4.71
C ILE A 535 -18.51 -14.64 4.04
N GLU A 536 -17.25 -14.23 4.23
CA GLU A 536 -16.08 -14.87 3.60
C GLU A 536 -15.32 -15.75 4.60
N PHE A 537 -15.05 -16.99 4.20
CA PHE A 537 -14.29 -17.99 4.94
C PHE A 537 -12.92 -18.18 4.30
N ARG A 538 -11.85 -17.93 5.07
CA ARG A 538 -10.48 -17.79 4.55
C ARG A 538 -9.49 -18.86 5.06
N ILE A 539 -9.95 -19.76 5.92
CA ILE A 539 -9.08 -20.72 6.64
C ILE A 539 -8.66 -21.93 5.80
N SER A 540 -9.44 -22.33 4.80
CA SER A 540 -9.11 -23.43 3.91
C SER A 540 -7.89 -23.09 3.06
N ASN A 541 -7.02 -24.06 2.83
CA ASN A 541 -5.94 -23.95 1.85
C ASN A 541 -6.53 -23.96 0.44
N GLY A 542 -5.81 -23.33 -0.49
CA GLY A 542 -6.11 -23.44 -1.91
C GLY A 542 -5.95 -24.90 -2.36
N THR A 543 -6.85 -25.33 -3.24
CA THR A 543 -6.83 -26.65 -3.86
C THR A 543 -7.40 -26.58 -5.27
N ILE A 544 -6.98 -27.51 -6.13
CA ILE A 544 -7.58 -27.75 -7.45
C ILE A 544 -8.32 -29.10 -7.47
N ASP A 545 -8.70 -29.59 -6.29
CA ASP A 545 -9.60 -30.72 -6.13
C ASP A 545 -11.04 -30.24 -5.86
N PRO A 546 -11.99 -30.46 -6.79
CA PRO A 546 -13.37 -30.00 -6.66
C PRO A 546 -14.09 -30.67 -5.48
N ASP A 547 -13.74 -31.92 -5.12
CA ASP A 547 -14.37 -32.61 -3.99
C ASP A 547 -14.09 -31.86 -2.68
N THR A 548 -12.85 -31.42 -2.50
CA THR A 548 -12.45 -30.65 -1.32
C THR A 548 -13.17 -29.28 -1.26
N TRP A 549 -13.35 -28.60 -2.39
CA TRP A 549 -14.13 -27.35 -2.47
C TRP A 549 -15.58 -27.56 -2.05
N ILE A 550 -16.24 -28.59 -2.58
CA ILE A 550 -17.63 -28.93 -2.27
C ILE A 550 -17.79 -29.27 -0.78
N GLU A 551 -16.88 -30.08 -0.24
CA GLU A 551 -16.89 -30.46 1.17
C GLU A 551 -16.65 -29.26 2.10
N ASN A 552 -15.75 -28.33 1.74
CA ASN A 552 -15.53 -27.11 2.51
C ASN A 552 -16.73 -26.15 2.40
N ALA A 553 -17.31 -25.97 1.21
CA ALA A 553 -18.52 -25.16 1.02
C ALA A 553 -19.68 -25.70 1.85
N ARG A 554 -19.88 -27.03 1.87
CA ARG A 554 -20.86 -27.70 2.72
C ARG A 554 -20.62 -27.41 4.20
N LEU A 555 -19.36 -27.51 4.68
CA LEU A 555 -19.02 -27.21 6.07
C LEU A 555 -19.41 -25.78 6.47
N TYR A 556 -18.98 -24.79 5.71
CA TYR A 556 -19.24 -23.39 6.01
C TYR A 556 -20.72 -23.03 5.84
N GLY A 557 -21.34 -23.52 4.76
CA GLY A 557 -22.77 -23.34 4.50
C GLY A 557 -23.64 -23.92 5.63
N ARG A 558 -23.34 -25.12 6.14
CA ARG A 558 -24.08 -25.72 7.28
C ARG A 558 -23.94 -24.91 8.57
N ILE A 559 -22.79 -24.27 8.80
CA ILE A 559 -22.59 -23.38 9.96
C ILE A 559 -23.51 -22.15 9.85
N VAL A 560 -23.61 -21.55 8.65
CA VAL A 560 -24.50 -20.41 8.39
C VAL A 560 -25.97 -20.84 8.48
N GLU A 561 -26.32 -21.98 7.87
CA GLU A 561 -27.67 -22.53 7.88
C GLU A 561 -28.17 -22.82 9.30
N ILE A 562 -27.36 -23.48 10.13
CA ILE A 562 -27.75 -23.78 11.50
C ILE A 562 -27.89 -22.52 12.34
N ALA A 563 -27.10 -21.47 12.06
CA ALA A 563 -27.18 -20.21 12.78
C ALA A 563 -28.53 -19.49 12.55
N GLU A 564 -28.99 -19.44 11.29
CA GLU A 564 -30.33 -18.93 10.94
C GLU A 564 -31.42 -19.81 11.54
N LYS A 565 -31.31 -21.14 11.38
CA LYS A 565 -32.29 -22.09 11.93
C LYS A 565 -32.46 -21.95 13.45
N LEU A 566 -31.36 -21.79 14.18
CA LEU A 566 -31.42 -21.59 15.63
C LEU A 566 -32.11 -20.26 16.00
N ALA A 567 -31.93 -19.21 15.21
CA ALA A 567 -32.62 -17.93 15.44
C ALA A 567 -34.14 -18.05 15.22
N GLU A 568 -34.56 -18.81 14.21
CA GLU A 568 -35.99 -19.13 13.99
C GLU A 568 -36.58 -19.97 15.15
N ILE A 569 -35.83 -20.99 15.61
CA ILE A 569 -36.22 -21.83 16.75
C ILE A 569 -36.35 -21.02 18.04
N GLU A 570 -35.43 -20.09 18.28
CA GLU A 570 -35.41 -19.25 19.48
C GLU A 570 -36.64 -18.34 19.56
N LYS A 571 -37.15 -17.87 18.42
CA LYS A 571 -38.40 -17.08 18.32
C LYS A 571 -39.67 -17.89 18.62
N ASN A 572 -39.65 -19.19 18.36
CA ASN A 572 -40.84 -20.05 18.54
C ASN A 572 -40.97 -20.51 20.02
N PRO A 573 -42.06 -20.21 20.73
CA PRO A 573 -42.25 -20.65 22.11
C PRO A 573 -42.38 -22.18 22.25
N ILE A 574 -42.95 -22.86 21.25
CA ILE A 574 -43.20 -24.31 21.28
C ILE A 574 -42.18 -25.01 20.39
N LYS A 575 -41.32 -25.82 21.02
CA LYS A 575 -40.19 -26.49 20.34
C LYS A 575 -40.39 -27.99 20.32
N SER A 576 -40.17 -28.59 19.15
CA SER A 576 -40.04 -30.04 18.94
C SER A 576 -38.82 -30.60 19.68
N ASN A 577 -38.75 -31.93 19.78
CA ASN A 577 -37.61 -32.59 20.44
C ASN A 577 -36.29 -32.34 19.71
N GLU A 578 -36.33 -32.27 18.38
CA GLU A 578 -35.14 -32.00 17.57
C GLU A 578 -34.65 -30.56 17.76
N GLU A 579 -35.56 -29.58 17.78
CA GLU A 579 -35.20 -28.18 18.03
C GLU A 579 -34.61 -27.99 19.44
N LYS A 580 -35.16 -28.68 20.45
CA LYS A 580 -34.58 -28.71 21.80
C LYS A 580 -33.18 -29.35 21.80
N ARG A 581 -32.97 -30.42 21.01
CA ARG A 581 -31.65 -31.05 20.84
C ARG A 581 -30.65 -30.06 20.25
N LEU A 582 -31.00 -29.34 19.18
CA LEU A 582 -30.11 -28.37 18.53
C LEU A 582 -29.72 -27.24 19.49
N LEU A 583 -30.67 -26.66 20.23
CA LEU A 583 -30.38 -25.66 21.26
C LEU A 583 -29.46 -26.21 22.35
N SER A 584 -29.71 -27.45 22.81
CA SER A 584 -28.88 -28.08 23.82
C SER A 584 -27.44 -28.30 23.35
N LEU A 585 -27.25 -28.63 22.07
CA LEU A 585 -25.92 -28.78 21.48
C LEU A 585 -25.20 -27.45 21.34
N LYS A 586 -25.89 -26.39 20.90
CA LYS A 586 -25.35 -25.02 20.89
C LYS A 586 -24.85 -24.61 22.29
N GLU A 587 -25.67 -24.78 23.32
CA GLU A 587 -25.27 -24.43 24.69
C GLU A 587 -24.16 -25.35 25.22
N TYR A 588 -24.13 -26.62 24.81
CA TYR A 588 -23.06 -27.54 25.19
C TYR A 588 -21.73 -27.17 24.52
N LEU A 589 -21.73 -26.67 23.28
CA LEU A 589 -20.55 -26.21 22.56
C LEU A 589 -19.85 -25.03 23.27
N LYS A 590 -20.61 -24.21 24.00
CA LYS A 590 -20.11 -23.06 24.79
C LYS A 590 -19.40 -23.49 26.08
N LYS A 591 -19.59 -24.73 26.54
CA LYS A 591 -19.01 -25.21 27.81
C LYS A 591 -17.50 -25.40 27.71
N ASP A 592 -16.87 -25.54 28.89
CA ASP A 592 -15.48 -25.95 28.99
C ASP A 592 -15.37 -27.47 28.93
N ILE A 593 -15.27 -27.97 27.69
CA ILE A 593 -15.13 -29.39 27.35
C ILE A 593 -13.87 -29.57 26.49
N SER A 594 -13.42 -30.81 26.33
CA SER A 594 -12.23 -31.10 25.53
C SER A 594 -12.43 -30.71 24.06
N GLU A 595 -11.34 -30.42 23.35
CA GLU A 595 -11.39 -30.09 21.91
C GLU A 595 -12.06 -31.21 21.09
N ASN A 596 -11.77 -32.48 21.42
CA ASN A 596 -12.40 -33.64 20.78
C ASN A 596 -13.91 -33.68 21.03
N ASP A 597 -14.36 -33.38 22.25
CA ASP A 597 -15.79 -33.30 22.55
C ASP A 597 -16.43 -32.13 21.79
N LYS A 598 -15.75 -30.97 21.70
CA LYS A 598 -16.24 -29.85 20.87
C LYS A 598 -16.40 -30.25 19.42
N MET A 599 -15.44 -31.00 18.86
CA MET A 599 -15.50 -31.54 17.51
C MET A 599 -16.74 -32.44 17.33
N GLU A 600 -16.97 -33.41 18.22
CA GLU A 600 -18.15 -34.27 18.10
C GLU A 600 -19.46 -33.48 18.25
N VAL A 601 -19.51 -32.50 19.16
CA VAL A 601 -20.70 -31.66 19.36
C VAL A 601 -20.99 -30.82 18.13
N LEU A 602 -19.97 -30.19 17.55
CA LEU A 602 -20.10 -29.43 16.31
C LEU A 602 -20.60 -30.34 15.17
N LEU A 603 -20.01 -31.52 14.99
CA LEU A 603 -20.43 -32.47 13.96
C LEU A 603 -21.88 -32.96 14.18
N ASN A 604 -22.30 -33.16 15.42
CA ASN A 604 -23.69 -33.51 15.77
C ASN A 604 -24.69 -32.37 15.56
N LEU A 605 -24.21 -31.12 15.59
CA LEU A 605 -25.00 -29.92 15.34
C LEU A 605 -25.18 -29.68 13.84
N LEU A 606 -24.13 -29.92 13.04
CA LEU A 606 -24.11 -29.57 11.62
C LEU A 606 -24.58 -30.68 10.67
N PHE A 607 -24.35 -31.96 11.00
CA PHE A 607 -24.41 -33.03 10.01
C PHE A 607 -25.25 -34.24 10.43
N SER A 608 -25.77 -34.94 9.41
CA SER A 608 -26.28 -36.31 9.55
C SER A 608 -25.17 -37.28 9.96
N LYS A 609 -25.51 -38.48 10.44
CA LYS A 609 -24.51 -39.42 10.98
C LYS A 609 -23.49 -39.84 9.90
N GLU A 610 -23.96 -39.96 8.66
CA GLU A 610 -23.22 -40.44 7.50
C GLU A 610 -22.16 -39.43 7.03
N GLU A 611 -22.46 -38.12 7.09
CA GLU A 611 -21.56 -37.05 6.64
C GLU A 611 -20.42 -36.75 7.63
N ARG A 612 -20.63 -37.01 8.93
CA ARG A 612 -19.68 -36.67 10.00
C ARG A 612 -18.32 -37.32 9.84
N GLN A 613 -18.30 -38.53 9.28
CA GLN A 613 -17.08 -39.33 9.22
C GLN A 613 -15.99 -38.63 8.42
N LEU A 614 -16.35 -37.94 7.34
CA LEU A 614 -15.42 -37.17 6.52
C LEU A 614 -14.67 -36.11 7.34
N TYR A 615 -15.40 -35.25 8.05
CA TYR A 615 -14.80 -34.15 8.81
C TYR A 615 -14.08 -34.63 10.07
N ARG A 616 -14.58 -35.71 10.69
CA ARG A 616 -13.89 -36.38 11.79
C ARG A 616 -12.51 -36.89 11.34
N GLU A 617 -12.44 -37.55 10.19
CA GLU A 617 -11.17 -38.05 9.65
C GLU A 617 -10.19 -36.92 9.30
N ARG A 618 -10.68 -35.81 8.73
CA ARG A 618 -9.86 -34.62 8.46
C ARG A 618 -9.26 -34.06 9.74
N TYR A 619 -10.09 -33.83 10.76
CA TYR A 619 -9.66 -33.33 12.07
C TYR A 619 -8.60 -34.22 12.73
N ILE A 620 -8.86 -35.54 12.83
CA ILE A 620 -7.92 -36.48 13.46
C ILE A 620 -6.59 -36.48 12.72
N SER A 621 -6.65 -36.58 11.39
CA SER A 621 -5.46 -36.59 10.54
C SER A 621 -4.64 -35.31 10.65
N THR A 622 -5.29 -34.14 10.71
CA THR A 622 -4.59 -32.87 10.93
C THR A 622 -3.88 -32.83 12.28
N ILE A 623 -4.52 -33.31 13.35
CA ILE A 623 -3.87 -33.38 14.69
C ILE A 623 -2.68 -34.32 14.69
N GLU A 624 -2.78 -35.47 14.01
CA GLU A 624 -1.66 -36.41 13.89
C GLU A 624 -0.49 -35.78 13.13
N ASN A 625 -0.76 -35.16 11.98
CA ASN A 625 0.28 -34.54 11.16
C ASN A 625 0.92 -33.31 11.83
N LEU A 626 0.17 -32.54 12.63
CA LEU A 626 0.72 -31.41 13.38
C LEU A 626 1.79 -31.83 14.40
N LYS A 627 1.80 -33.09 14.86
CA LYS A 627 2.85 -33.61 15.78
C LYS A 627 4.18 -33.83 15.08
N GLU A 628 4.17 -33.98 13.75
CA GLU A 628 5.36 -34.24 12.94
C GLU A 628 5.96 -32.95 12.35
N ILE A 629 5.23 -31.83 12.44
CA ILE A 629 5.67 -30.53 11.93
C ILE A 629 6.63 -29.87 12.93
N GLU A 630 7.74 -29.36 12.42
CA GLU A 630 8.67 -28.52 13.19
C GLU A 630 7.93 -27.31 13.80
N GLU A 631 8.26 -26.98 15.06
CA GLU A 631 7.55 -25.95 15.83
C GLU A 631 7.50 -24.58 15.11
N ASP A 632 8.60 -24.22 14.43
CA ASP A 632 8.71 -22.98 13.65
C ASP A 632 7.78 -22.92 12.42
N TYR A 633 7.26 -24.05 11.96
CA TYR A 633 6.35 -24.18 10.82
C TYR A 633 4.94 -24.58 11.22
N ASN A 634 4.65 -24.68 12.53
CA ASN A 634 3.31 -24.99 13.00
C ASN A 634 2.37 -23.78 12.71
N PRO A 635 1.30 -23.97 11.92
CA PRO A 635 0.39 -22.88 11.55
C PRO A 635 -0.39 -22.28 12.73
N PHE A 636 -0.32 -22.89 13.92
CA PHE A 636 -1.02 -22.45 15.12
C PHE A 636 -0.10 -21.89 16.22
N SER A 637 1.21 -21.79 15.99
CA SER A 637 2.17 -21.35 17.03
C SER A 637 1.90 -19.93 17.53
N ASP A 638 1.60 -18.98 16.63
CA ASP A 638 1.29 -17.58 16.96
C ASP A 638 -0.22 -17.28 17.03
N ILE A 639 -1.04 -18.32 17.13
CA ILE A 639 -2.50 -18.20 17.09
C ILE A 639 -3.11 -18.39 18.49
N SER A 640 -4.13 -17.60 18.79
CA SER A 640 -4.98 -17.78 19.96
C SER A 640 -6.44 -17.89 19.56
N PHE A 641 -7.18 -18.71 20.29
CA PHE A 641 -8.63 -18.86 20.17
C PHE A 641 -9.29 -18.40 21.48
N SER A 642 -10.52 -17.90 21.40
CA SER A 642 -11.27 -17.46 22.58
C SER A 642 -12.71 -17.93 22.51
N LYS A 643 -13.33 -18.17 23.67
CA LYS A 643 -14.76 -18.43 23.70
C LYS A 643 -15.52 -17.14 23.42
N VAL A 644 -16.59 -17.26 22.65
CA VAL A 644 -17.50 -16.15 22.35
C VAL A 644 -18.84 -16.44 23.00
N ASP A 645 -19.24 -15.58 23.94
CA ASP A 645 -20.55 -15.68 24.59
C ASP A 645 -21.10 -14.28 24.82
N PHE A 646 -22.09 -13.91 24.02
CA PHE A 646 -22.70 -12.59 24.10
C PHE A 646 -23.60 -12.41 25.33
N LYS A 647 -23.94 -13.49 26.05
CA LYS A 647 -24.76 -13.45 27.27
C LYS A 647 -23.93 -13.28 28.56
N LYS A 648 -22.60 -13.46 28.51
CA LYS A 648 -21.70 -13.54 29.68
C LYS A 648 -21.63 -12.28 30.54
N LYS A 649 -21.99 -11.10 30.00
CA LYS A 649 -22.03 -9.84 30.76
C LYS A 649 -23.08 -9.86 31.87
N LYS A 650 -24.21 -10.52 31.64
CA LYS A 650 -25.34 -10.57 32.60
C LYS A 650 -24.90 -11.17 33.94
N GLU A 651 -24.15 -12.28 33.91
CA GLU A 651 -23.72 -12.98 35.13
C GLU A 651 -22.64 -12.24 35.91
N ASN A 652 -21.68 -11.59 35.25
CA ASN A 652 -20.60 -10.87 35.94
C ASN A 652 -21.09 -9.53 36.51
N THR A 653 -21.96 -8.81 35.80
CA THR A 653 -22.55 -7.56 36.30
C THR A 653 -23.58 -7.82 37.40
N GLU A 654 -24.37 -8.90 37.33
CA GLU A 654 -25.25 -9.33 38.44
C GLU A 654 -24.45 -9.86 39.64
N LYS A 655 -23.34 -10.59 39.44
CA LYS A 655 -22.44 -11.00 40.54
C LYS A 655 -21.79 -9.81 41.23
N LEU A 656 -21.37 -8.78 40.49
CA LEU A 656 -20.82 -7.53 41.06
C LEU A 656 -21.89 -6.76 41.85
N LYS A 657 -23.11 -6.61 41.30
CA LYS A 657 -24.23 -5.98 42.00
C LYS A 657 -24.70 -6.74 43.24
N ASN A 658 -24.71 -8.07 43.20
CA ASN A 658 -25.06 -8.90 44.36
C ASN A 658 -23.97 -8.81 45.45
N LYS A 659 -22.69 -8.71 45.07
CA LYS A 659 -21.58 -8.48 46.03
C LYS A 659 -21.68 -7.12 46.71
N GLU A 660 -22.00 -6.07 45.95
CA GLU A 660 -22.24 -4.73 46.50
C GLU A 660 -23.48 -4.71 47.42
N GLN A 661 -24.56 -5.42 47.08
CA GLN A 661 -25.74 -5.54 47.95
C GLN A 661 -25.48 -6.36 49.22
N GLU A 662 -24.67 -7.42 49.16
CA GLU A 662 -24.24 -8.18 50.35
C GLU A 662 -23.32 -7.37 51.25
N GLU A 663 -22.46 -6.51 50.70
CA GLU A 663 -21.62 -5.58 51.47
C GLU A 663 -22.45 -4.46 52.12
N ILE A 664 -23.48 -3.95 51.43
CA ILE A 664 -24.43 -2.96 51.99
C ILE A 664 -25.29 -3.59 53.10
N GLN A 665 -25.74 -4.85 52.95
CA GLN A 665 -26.49 -5.54 54.01
C GLN A 665 -25.62 -5.84 55.24
N LYS A 666 -24.35 -6.23 55.06
CA LYS A 666 -23.41 -6.39 56.18
C LYS A 666 -23.10 -5.07 56.90
N GLY A 667 -23.02 -3.97 56.16
CA GLY A 667 -22.85 -2.63 56.74
C GLY A 667 -24.08 -2.08 57.47
N GLN A 668 -25.29 -2.60 57.19
CA GLN A 668 -26.52 -2.21 57.90
C GLN A 668 -26.77 -3.03 59.18
N THR A 669 -26.22 -4.24 59.30
CA THR A 669 -26.30 -5.03 60.54
C THR A 669 -25.34 -4.58 61.64
N ASP A 670 -24.28 -3.82 61.32
CA ASP A 670 -23.32 -3.28 62.30
C ASP A 670 -23.70 -1.91 62.89
N ASN A 671 -24.83 -1.32 62.48
CA ASN A 671 -25.29 0.00 62.92
C ASN A 671 -26.60 -0.01 63.76
N THR A 672 -26.90 -1.12 64.41
CA THR A 672 -27.85 -1.15 65.55
C THR A 672 -27.08 -1.42 66.83
N ILE A 673 -26.54 -0.36 67.44
CA ILE A 673 -26.15 -0.35 68.85
C ILE A 673 -27.17 0.52 69.59
N ASP A 674 -27.80 -0.13 70.57
CA ASP A 674 -28.59 0.42 71.67
C ASP A 674 -28.05 1.77 72.18
N ILE A 675 -28.92 2.77 72.22
CA ILE A 675 -28.77 3.94 73.10
C ILE A 675 -30.10 4.14 73.82
N GLU A 676 -30.29 3.39 74.91
CA GLU A 676 -31.06 3.83 76.08
C GLU A 676 -30.10 3.90 77.27
N ASP A 677 -29.57 5.09 77.53
CA ASP A 677 -29.37 5.62 78.88
C ASP A 677 -28.93 7.09 78.83
N ARG A 678 -29.93 7.99 78.83
CA ARG A 678 -30.06 9.29 79.53
C ARG A 678 -30.84 10.35 78.78
#